data_AF-A0A2E1JIW7-F1
#
_entry.id   AF-A0A2E1JIW7-F1
#
_cell.length_a   1.000
_cell.length_b   1.000
_cell.length_c   1.000
_cell.angle_alpha   90.00
_cell.angle_beta   90.00
_cell.angle_gamma   90.00
#
_symmetry.space_group_name_H-M   'P 1'
#
loop_
_entity.id
_entity.type
_entity.pdbx_description
1 polymer ?
#
loop_
_entity_poly.entity_id
_entity_poly.type
_entity_poly.pdbx_seq_one_letter_code
_entity_poly.pdbx_strand_id
1 'polypeptide(L)'
;MTKGADIIAGIILVALAIAIIVYLLHWLYRRSSKEVSFVRTGMLGEKVVISGGAFVLPIIHNITQVGMRTLSLNIKRAGDKSLITKDRMRAELVTEFFTKVPPEAKAVSTAAQTLGNRTLDPEHLKEVVAGRFADALGEVAAKMTLDEIQENRGQFVKEVAKIANESIGHTGLALETVSIISLDQAPIEMFNPANTFDSQGLTQLTEQIEERKKKRNDITQDTKISIENKNLETVQKELEIKKNEEFSKYQQEREIAIQRAKEKTETIKEKAEKEREAEEAEIRSQEQIEVAKISQNQVIEVERKLTETRLIEEIEKRRKEQNELEKNSAFEIRQKDLETEVKILNLDKESEYARLEKQRQVDIKRAQEKSAIIKEQSERQKEAEEAQIVSEQQVKNAKIEQQKNIDSHRIESERVVRLLDIEKAKRLSIEEHQKNLEVINKSKQVLKSKAEEENSRARAIEAEEKANSARYVEKAQGIKKVDVITAASKAEQDRHATMAAKLRYEIDAAGKEALNSAENLRSDASRRSALRLKLADKIESIIRESVKPMANIGDIKIVDVNGLPGFSGTSSTGGGSNGETSDGAGGGSARSGNLADNVVSSALRYRAHQPFLDSLLKEIGMAPGEISNIRNILGDYENPKKDYHMNFDNDPAKGSKGSK
;
A
#
# COMPACT_ATOMS: atom_id res chain seq x y z
N MET A 1 85.39 37.57 -47.20
CA MET A 1 83.93 37.85 -47.08
C MET A 1 83.22 37.00 -46.02
N THR A 2 83.74 35.84 -45.61
CA THR A 2 83.04 34.89 -44.69
C THR A 2 82.68 35.44 -43.30
N LYS A 3 83.59 36.15 -42.62
CA LYS A 3 83.42 36.58 -41.20
C LYS A 3 82.08 37.27 -40.87
N GLY A 4 81.44 37.95 -41.82
CA GLY A 4 80.12 38.54 -41.62
C GLY A 4 79.00 37.49 -41.55
N ALA A 5 79.05 36.47 -42.39
CA ALA A 5 78.09 35.37 -42.42
C ALA A 5 78.15 34.53 -41.15
N ASP A 6 79.35 34.26 -40.62
CA ASP A 6 79.54 33.48 -39.39
C ASP A 6 78.92 34.17 -38.16
N ILE A 7 79.06 35.50 -38.07
CA ILE A 7 78.45 36.33 -37.02
C ILE A 7 76.93 36.35 -37.17
N ILE A 8 76.42 36.52 -38.39
CA ILE A 8 74.97 36.50 -38.68
C ILE A 8 74.37 35.13 -38.33
N ALA A 9 75.05 34.02 -38.69
CA ALA A 9 74.61 32.66 -38.35
C ALA A 9 74.57 32.44 -36.84
N GLY A 10 75.59 32.90 -36.09
CA GLY A 10 75.59 32.85 -34.63
C GLY A 10 74.44 33.63 -33.98
N ILE A 11 74.16 34.84 -34.47
CA ILE A 11 73.02 35.66 -34.01
C ILE A 11 71.69 34.97 -34.31
N ILE A 12 71.52 34.39 -35.50
CA ILE A 12 70.32 33.62 -35.86
C ILE A 12 70.14 32.39 -34.95
N LEU A 13 71.22 31.67 -34.64
CA LEU A 13 71.16 30.48 -33.77
C LEU A 13 70.77 30.85 -32.33
N VAL A 14 71.31 31.95 -31.80
CA VAL A 14 70.92 32.49 -30.49
C VAL A 14 69.47 32.98 -30.49
N ALA A 15 69.04 33.69 -31.54
CA ALA A 15 67.64 34.13 -31.68
C ALA A 15 66.67 32.94 -31.78
N LEU A 16 67.03 31.88 -32.51
CA LEU A 16 66.27 30.63 -32.59
C LEU A 16 66.18 29.95 -31.21
N ALA A 17 67.30 29.84 -30.48
CA ALA A 17 67.31 29.26 -29.15
C ALA A 17 66.42 30.04 -28.17
N ILE A 18 66.47 31.38 -28.21
CA ILE A 18 65.58 32.25 -27.42
C ILE A 18 64.11 32.03 -27.83
N ALA A 19 63.79 31.97 -29.13
CA ALA A 19 62.44 31.72 -29.61
C ALA A 19 61.90 30.35 -29.16
N ILE A 20 62.72 29.30 -29.20
CA ILE A 20 62.38 27.96 -28.68
C ILE A 20 62.14 28.01 -27.17
N ILE A 21 63.00 28.69 -26.40
CA ILE A 21 62.84 28.83 -24.94
C ILE A 21 61.57 29.60 -24.59
N VAL A 22 61.27 30.70 -25.30
CA VAL A 22 60.04 31.49 -25.10
C VAL A 22 58.79 30.69 -25.46
N TYR A 23 58.81 29.95 -26.57
CA TYR A 23 57.72 29.04 -26.95
C TYR A 23 57.49 27.94 -25.91
N LEU A 24 58.56 27.30 -25.43
CA LEU A 24 58.50 26.25 -24.42
C LEU A 24 57.96 26.82 -23.10
N LEU A 25 58.46 27.97 -22.63
CA LEU A 25 57.94 28.67 -21.44
C LEU A 25 56.46 29.05 -21.58
N HIS A 26 56.02 29.49 -22.77
CA HIS A 26 54.61 29.79 -23.04
C HIS A 26 53.73 28.54 -22.94
N TRP A 27 54.14 27.45 -23.59
CA TRP A 27 53.46 26.14 -23.54
C TRP A 27 53.39 25.57 -22.11
N LEU A 28 54.42 25.80 -21.30
CA LEU A 28 54.56 25.31 -19.93
C LEU A 28 53.76 26.13 -18.89
N TYR A 29 53.38 27.36 -19.20
CA TYR A 29 52.79 28.30 -18.23
C TYR A 29 51.26 28.26 -18.23
N ARG A 30 50.68 27.47 -17.30
CA ARG A 30 49.23 27.42 -17.08
C ARG A 30 48.77 28.55 -16.18
N ARG A 31 47.68 29.21 -16.58
CA ARG A 31 47.06 30.35 -15.87
C ARG A 31 45.78 29.90 -15.16
N SER A 32 45.56 30.43 -13.96
CA SER A 32 44.31 30.34 -13.22
C SER A 32 43.36 31.47 -13.66
N SER A 33 42.05 31.29 -13.46
CA SER A 33 41.05 32.36 -13.61
C SER A 33 40.39 32.67 -12.27
N LYS A 34 39.53 33.71 -12.21
CA LYS A 34 38.73 33.99 -11.00
C LYS A 34 37.66 32.93 -10.73
N GLU A 35 37.26 32.15 -11.73
CA GLU A 35 36.26 31.08 -11.61
C GLU A 35 36.87 29.69 -11.42
N VAL A 36 38.08 29.46 -11.94
CA VAL A 36 38.73 28.14 -11.99
C VAL A 36 40.17 28.26 -11.52
N SER A 37 40.41 27.72 -10.33
CA SER A 37 41.75 27.49 -9.80
C SER A 37 42.30 26.14 -10.26
N PHE A 38 43.59 25.89 -10.05
CA PHE A 38 44.14 24.56 -10.25
C PHE A 38 45.16 24.17 -9.17
N VAL A 39 45.22 22.87 -8.89
CA VAL A 39 46.22 22.26 -8.03
C VAL A 39 47.17 21.47 -8.92
N ARG A 40 48.46 21.83 -8.86
CA ARG A 40 49.54 21.10 -9.54
C ARG A 40 50.17 20.12 -8.56
N THR A 41 50.07 18.83 -8.82
CA THR A 41 50.69 17.76 -8.03
C THR A 41 51.82 17.10 -8.83
N GLY A 42 52.81 16.49 -8.15
CA GLY A 42 53.92 15.80 -8.80
C GLY A 42 55.27 16.13 -8.16
N MET A 43 56.32 16.26 -8.98
CA MET A 43 57.65 16.63 -8.49
C MET A 43 57.62 18.00 -7.78
N LEU A 44 58.36 18.13 -6.67
CA LEU A 44 58.32 19.27 -5.75
C LEU A 44 57.00 19.42 -4.95
N GLY A 45 56.13 18.40 -4.92
CA GLY A 45 54.93 18.36 -4.09
C GLY A 45 53.72 19.08 -4.70
N GLU A 46 52.68 19.27 -3.87
CA GLU A 46 51.49 20.01 -4.29
C GLU A 46 51.72 21.53 -4.32
N LYS A 47 51.15 22.20 -5.31
CA LYS A 47 51.07 23.66 -5.38
C LYS A 47 49.69 24.09 -5.86
N VAL A 48 48.95 24.72 -4.95
CA VAL A 48 47.65 25.33 -5.22
C VAL A 48 47.87 26.69 -5.91
N VAL A 49 47.15 26.95 -7.00
CA VAL A 49 47.21 28.18 -7.78
C VAL A 49 45.80 28.78 -7.88
N ILE A 50 45.49 29.68 -6.95
CA ILE A 50 44.19 30.36 -6.85
C ILE A 50 44.12 31.50 -7.87
N SER A 51 45.14 32.36 -7.88
CA SER A 51 45.29 33.47 -8.81
C SER A 51 46.70 33.49 -9.43
N GLY A 52 46.83 34.07 -10.63
CA GLY A 52 48.08 34.06 -11.39
C GLY A 52 48.26 32.79 -12.22
N GLY A 53 49.44 32.17 -12.17
CA GLY A 53 49.77 30.99 -12.97
C GLY A 53 51.08 30.33 -12.55
N ALA A 54 51.30 29.10 -13.02
CA ALA A 54 52.48 28.31 -12.67
C ALA A 54 52.99 27.48 -13.85
N PHE A 55 54.29 27.18 -13.83
CA PHE A 55 54.91 26.26 -14.77
C PHE A 55 54.54 24.81 -14.42
N VAL A 56 54.04 24.08 -15.42
CA VAL A 56 53.65 22.68 -15.31
C VAL A 56 54.36 21.87 -16.40
N LEU A 57 55.38 21.10 -16.02
CA LEU A 57 56.03 20.10 -16.87
C LEU A 57 55.10 18.87 -16.98
N PRO A 58 54.48 18.58 -18.14
CA PRO A 58 53.43 17.55 -18.24
C PRO A 58 53.92 16.11 -18.01
N ILE A 59 55.23 15.89 -18.09
CA ILE A 59 55.87 14.57 -17.87
C ILE A 59 55.90 14.20 -16.37
N ILE A 60 55.91 15.19 -15.48
CA ILE A 60 56.18 15.00 -14.04
C ILE A 60 55.20 15.75 -13.11
N HIS A 61 54.16 16.37 -13.67
CA HIS A 61 53.09 17.03 -12.91
C HIS A 61 51.72 16.74 -13.52
N ASN A 62 50.75 16.49 -12.65
CA ASN A 62 49.33 16.50 -12.99
C ASN A 62 48.69 17.84 -12.62
N ILE A 63 47.57 18.15 -13.26
CA ILE A 63 46.73 19.32 -12.96
C ILE A 63 45.31 18.84 -12.66
N THR A 64 44.81 19.14 -11.46
CA THR A 64 43.38 19.06 -11.16
C THR A 64 42.80 20.48 -11.19
N GLN A 65 41.70 20.68 -11.90
CA GLN A 65 41.01 21.97 -11.95
C GLN A 65 39.91 22.01 -10.89
N VAL A 66 39.71 23.18 -10.28
CA VAL A 66 38.73 23.38 -9.20
C VAL A 66 37.91 24.65 -9.46
N GLY A 67 36.60 24.45 -9.64
CA GLY A 67 35.62 25.52 -9.76
C GLY A 67 35.41 26.25 -8.43
N MET A 68 35.60 27.57 -8.46
CA MET A 68 35.36 28.51 -7.36
C MET A 68 34.13 29.40 -7.60
N ARG A 69 33.48 29.29 -8.78
CA ARG A 69 32.18 29.94 -9.03
C ARG A 69 31.11 29.35 -8.10
N THR A 70 30.09 30.15 -7.78
CA THR A 70 28.88 29.63 -7.12
C THR A 70 28.10 28.75 -8.10
N LEU A 71 27.76 27.54 -7.67
CA LEU A 71 26.89 26.60 -8.37
C LEU A 71 25.59 26.43 -7.56
N SER A 72 24.45 26.53 -8.23
CA SER A 72 23.15 26.27 -7.63
C SER A 72 22.77 24.80 -7.86
N LEU A 73 22.45 24.11 -6.76
CA LEU A 73 22.20 22.67 -6.74
C LEU A 73 20.76 22.44 -6.27
N ASN A 74 19.87 22.16 -7.22
CA ASN A 74 18.46 21.89 -6.95
C ASN A 74 18.28 20.47 -6.38
N ILE A 75 17.70 20.37 -5.19
CA ILE A 75 17.38 19.13 -4.48
C ILE A 75 15.85 19.03 -4.32
N LYS A 76 15.24 18.10 -5.05
CA LYS A 76 13.82 17.75 -4.92
C LYS A 76 13.63 16.51 -4.04
N ARG A 77 12.78 16.63 -3.03
CA ARG A 77 12.32 15.57 -2.11
C ARG A 77 10.81 15.42 -2.28
N ALA A 78 10.37 14.36 -2.96
CA ALA A 78 8.98 14.15 -3.39
C ALA A 78 8.66 12.65 -3.57
N GLY A 79 7.38 12.29 -3.55
CA GLY A 79 6.89 10.91 -3.61
C GLY A 79 7.51 10.03 -2.52
N ASP A 80 8.03 8.86 -2.89
CA ASP A 80 8.78 7.96 -1.98
C ASP A 80 9.90 8.69 -1.22
N LYS A 81 10.52 9.69 -1.87
CA LYS A 81 11.60 10.53 -1.33
C LYS A 81 11.08 11.84 -0.73
N SER A 82 9.83 11.91 -0.27
CA SER A 82 9.36 13.02 0.58
C SER A 82 10.26 13.18 1.82
N LEU A 83 10.09 14.29 2.53
CA LEU A 83 10.53 14.38 3.93
C LEU A 83 9.38 13.89 4.83
N ILE A 84 9.70 13.49 6.06
CA ILE A 84 8.73 13.16 7.10
C ILE A 84 8.93 14.16 8.24
N THR A 85 7.88 14.88 8.60
CA THR A 85 7.91 15.91 9.63
C THR A 85 7.61 15.35 11.03
N LYS A 86 7.76 16.19 12.07
CA LYS A 86 7.50 15.86 13.48
C LYS A 86 6.11 15.27 13.74
N ASP A 87 5.11 15.80 13.04
CA ASP A 87 3.70 15.41 12.99
C ASP A 87 3.42 14.19 12.08
N ARG A 88 4.48 13.49 11.61
CA ARG A 88 4.40 12.33 10.68
C ARG A 88 3.79 12.62 9.31
N MET A 89 3.63 13.89 8.97
CA MET A 89 3.18 14.31 7.65
C MET A 89 4.31 14.14 6.63
N ARG A 90 3.95 13.75 5.40
CA ARG A 90 4.88 13.73 4.27
C ARG A 90 4.90 15.09 3.60
N ALA A 91 6.07 15.72 3.60
CA ALA A 91 6.31 17.01 2.94
C ALA A 91 7.04 16.79 1.61
N GLU A 92 6.49 17.33 0.52
CA GLU A 92 7.24 17.53 -0.71
C GLU A 92 7.96 18.87 -0.64
N LEU A 93 9.25 18.87 -0.95
CA LEU A 93 10.11 20.04 -0.81
C LEU A 93 11.05 20.15 -2.01
N VAL A 94 11.12 21.32 -2.62
CA VAL A 94 12.14 21.68 -3.61
C VAL A 94 13.01 22.78 -3.01
N THR A 95 14.30 22.50 -2.85
CA THR A 95 15.29 23.46 -2.35
C THR A 95 16.41 23.67 -3.35
N GLU A 96 17.08 24.81 -3.23
CA GLU A 96 18.27 25.14 -4.00
C GLU A 96 19.40 25.53 -3.04
N PHE A 97 20.51 24.80 -3.12
CA PHE A 97 21.72 25.03 -2.34
C PHE A 97 22.75 25.74 -3.21
N PHE A 98 23.18 26.94 -2.80
CA PHE A 98 24.21 27.70 -3.49
C PHE A 98 25.55 27.38 -2.85
N THR A 99 26.43 26.73 -3.60
CA THR A 99 27.70 26.18 -3.10
C THR A 99 28.89 26.68 -3.90
N LYS A 100 30.05 26.81 -3.26
CA LYS A 100 31.32 27.14 -3.93
C LYS A 100 32.51 26.61 -3.16
N VAL A 101 33.64 26.42 -3.84
CA VAL A 101 34.94 26.29 -3.17
C VAL A 101 35.41 27.71 -2.82
N PRO A 102 35.62 28.07 -1.53
CA PRO A 102 36.15 29.38 -1.17
C PRO A 102 37.61 29.50 -1.65
N PRO A 103 38.10 30.72 -1.95
CA PRO A 103 39.42 30.95 -2.54
C PRO A 103 40.56 30.85 -1.49
N GLU A 104 40.59 29.75 -0.76
CA GLU A 104 41.58 29.41 0.26
C GLU A 104 42.43 28.21 -0.17
N ALA A 105 43.73 28.25 0.09
CA ALA A 105 44.64 27.18 -0.35
C ALA A 105 44.28 25.80 0.22
N LYS A 106 43.80 25.73 1.46
CA LYS A 106 43.33 24.49 2.09
C LYS A 106 42.07 23.96 1.41
N ALA A 107 41.03 24.80 1.29
CA ALA A 107 39.76 24.39 0.69
C ALA A 107 39.93 23.94 -0.77
N VAL A 108 40.73 24.65 -1.56
CA VAL A 108 41.02 24.27 -2.96
C VAL A 108 41.82 22.96 -3.04
N SER A 109 42.76 22.69 -2.12
CA SER A 109 43.46 21.39 -2.09
C SER A 109 42.52 20.23 -1.72
N THR A 110 41.71 20.38 -0.66
CA THR A 110 40.70 19.38 -0.27
C THR A 110 39.66 19.14 -1.36
N ALA A 111 39.20 20.20 -2.04
CA ALA A 111 38.28 20.09 -3.17
C ALA A 111 38.92 19.40 -4.37
N ALA A 112 40.20 19.69 -4.69
CA ALA A 112 40.94 18.98 -5.73
C ALA A 112 41.10 17.48 -5.42
N GLN A 113 41.27 17.11 -4.15
CA GLN A 113 41.42 15.73 -3.71
C GLN A 113 40.09 14.95 -3.68
N THR A 114 38.99 15.59 -3.24
CA THR A 114 37.70 14.90 -2.98
C THR A 114 36.68 14.99 -4.11
N LEU A 115 36.74 16.05 -4.92
CA LEU A 115 35.78 16.34 -5.99
C LEU A 115 36.48 16.50 -7.35
N GLY A 116 37.67 17.11 -7.34
CA GLY A 116 38.44 17.45 -8.53
C GLY A 116 37.62 18.23 -9.55
N ASN A 117 37.72 17.81 -10.81
CA ASN A 117 37.03 18.45 -11.94
C ASN A 117 35.49 18.43 -11.80
N ARG A 118 34.88 17.61 -10.92
CA ARG A 118 33.42 17.62 -10.67
C ARG A 118 32.93 18.97 -10.13
N THR A 119 33.81 19.78 -9.56
CA THR A 119 33.51 21.16 -9.13
C THR A 119 33.21 22.14 -10.28
N LEU A 120 33.39 21.72 -11.54
CA LEU A 120 33.05 22.52 -12.72
C LEU A 120 31.61 22.29 -13.21
N ASP A 121 31.03 21.12 -12.92
CA ASP A 121 29.75 20.65 -13.45
C ASP A 121 28.69 20.50 -12.34
N PRO A 122 27.54 21.21 -12.40
CA PRO A 122 26.57 21.18 -11.31
C PRO A 122 25.94 19.80 -11.08
N GLU A 123 25.65 19.02 -12.12
CA GLU A 123 25.04 17.69 -11.96
C GLU A 123 26.03 16.64 -11.40
N HIS A 124 27.30 16.65 -11.82
CA HIS A 124 28.33 15.77 -11.23
C HIS A 124 28.65 16.15 -9.77
N LEU A 125 28.57 17.44 -9.42
CA LEU A 125 28.71 17.89 -8.03
C LEU A 125 27.52 17.45 -7.18
N LYS A 126 26.30 17.67 -7.68
CA LYS A 126 25.02 17.29 -7.08
C LYS A 126 24.96 15.80 -6.76
N GLU A 127 25.41 14.91 -7.65
CA GLU A 127 25.48 13.47 -7.36
C GLU A 127 26.26 13.15 -6.07
N VAL A 128 27.36 13.88 -5.80
CA VAL A 128 28.22 13.65 -4.63
C VAL A 128 27.66 14.25 -3.34
N VAL A 129 26.90 15.36 -3.41
CA VAL A 129 26.44 16.10 -2.22
C VAL A 129 24.94 15.98 -1.91
N ALA A 130 24.12 15.52 -2.86
CA ALA A 130 22.66 15.45 -2.71
C ALA A 130 22.20 14.56 -1.55
N GLY A 131 22.96 13.52 -1.20
CA GLY A 131 22.72 12.71 0.00
C GLY A 131 22.79 13.57 1.27
N ARG A 132 23.95 14.19 1.52
CA ARG A 132 24.20 15.04 2.70
C ARG A 132 23.19 16.19 2.83
N PHE A 133 22.79 16.80 1.72
CA PHE A 133 21.74 17.82 1.72
C PHE A 133 20.36 17.26 2.01
N ALA A 134 20.01 16.09 1.48
CA ALA A 134 18.77 15.41 1.84
C ALA A 134 18.73 14.99 3.31
N ASP A 135 19.86 14.57 3.88
CA ASP A 135 19.98 14.20 5.29
C ASP A 135 19.81 15.44 6.19
N ALA A 136 20.48 16.56 5.86
CA ALA A 136 20.31 17.84 6.57
C ALA A 136 18.86 18.38 6.51
N LEU A 137 18.18 18.24 5.36
CA LEU A 137 16.76 18.57 5.23
C LEU A 137 15.87 17.65 6.08
N GLY A 138 16.17 16.35 6.12
CA GLY A 138 15.46 15.36 6.92
C GLY A 138 15.61 15.59 8.43
N GLU A 139 16.80 15.92 8.90
CA GLU A 139 17.08 16.14 10.32
C GLU A 139 16.32 17.35 10.89
N VAL A 140 16.19 18.43 10.11
CA VAL A 140 15.40 19.62 10.53
C VAL A 140 13.91 19.37 10.34
N ALA A 141 13.49 18.74 9.24
CA ALA A 141 12.08 18.40 9.03
C ALA A 141 11.53 17.51 10.16
N ALA A 142 12.30 16.52 10.64
CA ALA A 142 11.88 15.65 11.74
C ALA A 142 11.68 16.38 13.09
N LYS A 143 12.18 17.62 13.24
CA LYS A 143 12.07 18.45 14.46
C LYS A 143 10.92 19.47 14.39
N MET A 144 10.38 19.75 13.20
CA MET A 144 9.33 20.75 12.97
C MET A 144 8.07 20.10 12.39
N THR A 145 6.88 20.65 12.64
CA THR A 145 5.65 20.24 11.94
C THR A 145 5.59 20.84 10.53
N LEU A 146 4.71 20.32 9.65
CA LEU A 146 4.53 20.90 8.32
C LEU A 146 4.15 22.40 8.37
N ASP A 147 3.24 22.75 9.27
CA ASP A 147 2.81 24.15 9.48
C ASP A 147 3.94 25.01 10.09
N GLU A 148 4.71 24.49 11.05
CA GLU A 148 5.88 25.19 11.62
C GLU A 148 6.92 25.53 10.54
N ILE A 149 7.16 24.64 9.57
CA ILE A 149 8.08 24.90 8.45
C ILE A 149 7.48 25.92 7.48
N GLN A 150 6.16 25.86 7.23
CA GLN A 150 5.46 26.78 6.32
C GLN A 150 5.43 28.22 6.83
N GLU A 151 5.19 28.42 8.13
CA GLU A 151 5.22 29.74 8.77
C GLU A 151 6.65 30.24 9.00
N ASN A 152 7.53 29.39 9.54
CA ASN A 152 8.88 29.76 9.96
C ASN A 152 9.97 29.27 8.98
N ARG A 153 9.70 29.34 7.66
CA ARG A 153 10.65 28.99 6.59
C ARG A 153 12.07 29.52 6.80
N GLY A 154 12.20 30.75 7.31
CA GLY A 154 13.47 31.41 7.59
C GLY A 154 14.24 30.88 8.82
N GLN A 155 13.61 30.10 9.69
CA GLN A 155 14.27 29.34 10.76
C GLN A 155 14.76 27.99 10.23
N PHE A 156 13.87 27.24 9.55
CA PHE A 156 14.20 25.98 8.88
C PHE A 156 15.42 26.13 7.96
N VAL A 157 15.45 27.15 7.10
CA VAL A 157 16.57 27.46 6.21
C VAL A 157 17.89 27.70 6.97
N LYS A 158 17.87 28.32 8.15
CA LYS A 158 19.07 28.58 8.96
C LYS A 158 19.61 27.29 9.59
N GLU A 159 18.74 26.43 10.13
CA GLU A 159 19.17 25.15 10.70
C GLU A 159 19.70 24.21 9.61
N VAL A 160 18.99 24.11 8.48
CA VAL A 160 19.44 23.33 7.32
C VAL A 160 20.78 23.85 6.82
N ALA A 161 20.95 25.17 6.68
CA ALA A 161 22.21 25.75 6.23
C ALA A 161 23.37 25.45 7.19
N LYS A 162 23.14 25.46 8.50
CA LYS A 162 24.15 25.08 9.51
C LYS A 162 24.61 23.62 9.31
N ILE A 163 23.67 22.68 9.32
CA ILE A 163 23.97 21.23 9.22
C ILE A 163 24.53 20.87 7.84
N ALA A 164 24.00 21.47 6.77
CA ALA A 164 24.49 21.29 5.41
C ALA A 164 25.93 21.81 5.26
N ASN A 165 26.27 22.98 5.80
CA ASN A 165 27.62 23.53 5.72
C ASN A 165 28.65 22.69 6.52
N GLU A 166 28.26 22.20 7.70
CA GLU A 166 29.10 21.29 8.50
C GLU A 166 29.36 19.96 7.77
N SER A 167 28.32 19.35 7.18
CA SER A 167 28.44 18.07 6.46
C SER A 167 29.25 18.15 5.16
N ILE A 168 29.28 19.29 4.45
CA ILE A 168 30.08 19.47 3.22
C ILE A 168 31.47 20.06 3.46
N GLY A 169 31.73 20.73 4.58
CA GLY A 169 33.00 21.44 4.83
C GLY A 169 34.26 20.56 4.69
N HIS A 170 34.14 19.27 5.05
CA HIS A 170 35.20 18.27 4.86
C HIS A 170 35.58 17.98 3.40
N THR A 171 34.82 18.47 2.41
CA THR A 171 35.13 18.37 0.97
C THR A 171 35.78 19.63 0.39
N GLY A 172 35.98 20.68 1.21
CA GLY A 172 36.45 21.98 0.73
C GLY A 172 35.38 22.82 0.04
N LEU A 173 34.11 22.39 0.05
CA LEU A 173 32.96 23.22 -0.30
C LEU A 173 32.54 24.08 0.90
N ALA A 174 32.09 25.29 0.61
CA ALA A 174 31.35 26.16 1.52
C ALA A 174 29.94 26.42 0.96
N LEU A 175 28.98 26.59 1.86
CA LEU A 175 27.61 26.94 1.55
C LEU A 175 27.45 28.48 1.58
N GLU A 176 26.91 29.05 0.51
CA GLU A 176 26.69 30.49 0.38
C GLU A 176 25.28 30.89 0.84
N THR A 177 24.26 30.15 0.38
CA THR A 177 22.88 30.29 0.88
C THR A 177 22.05 29.04 0.53
N VAL A 178 20.88 28.91 1.16
CA VAL A 178 19.87 27.88 0.89
C VAL A 178 18.52 28.57 0.70
N SER A 179 17.76 28.14 -0.30
CA SER A 179 16.42 28.66 -0.57
C SER A 179 15.41 27.53 -0.75
N ILE A 180 14.17 27.75 -0.28
CA ILE A 180 13.02 26.89 -0.56
C ILE A 180 12.29 27.45 -1.79
N ILE A 181 12.17 26.66 -2.85
CA ILE A 181 11.41 26.99 -4.06
C ILE A 181 9.94 26.62 -3.86
N SER A 182 9.66 25.39 -3.42
CA SER A 182 8.31 24.95 -3.04
C SER A 182 8.33 24.05 -1.80
N LEU A 183 7.22 24.07 -1.07
CA LEU A 183 6.92 23.20 0.07
C LEU A 183 5.41 22.93 0.00
N ASP A 184 5.05 21.66 -0.13
CA ASP A 184 3.69 21.19 -0.32
C ASP A 184 3.46 19.91 0.50
N GLN A 185 2.21 19.61 0.85
CA GLN A 185 1.88 18.31 1.45
C GLN A 185 1.86 17.23 0.36
N ALA A 186 2.46 16.07 0.61
CA ALA A 186 2.32 14.93 -0.30
C ALA A 186 0.85 14.45 -0.36
N PRO A 187 0.37 14.01 -1.55
CA PRO A 187 -1.00 13.55 -1.69
C PRO A 187 -1.24 12.26 -0.89
N ILE A 188 -2.49 12.05 -0.45
CA ILE A 188 -2.88 10.94 0.42
C ILE A 188 -2.57 9.55 -0.17
N GLU A 189 -2.53 9.45 -1.51
CA GLU A 189 -2.14 8.26 -2.27
C GLU A 189 -0.69 7.78 -1.98
N MET A 190 0.19 8.67 -1.50
CA MET A 190 1.59 8.34 -1.16
C MET A 190 1.78 7.80 0.27
N PHE A 191 0.73 7.80 1.09
CA PHE A 191 0.79 7.28 2.46
C PHE A 191 0.47 5.78 2.46
N ASN A 192 1.47 4.93 2.69
CA ASN A 192 1.30 3.48 2.71
C ASN A 192 0.73 3.00 4.07
N PRO A 193 -0.50 2.45 4.16
CA PRO A 193 -1.08 2.02 5.43
C PRO A 193 -0.32 0.88 6.13
N ALA A 194 0.54 0.15 5.41
CA ALA A 194 1.39 -0.91 5.98
C ALA A 194 2.69 -0.37 6.62
N ASN A 195 3.02 0.90 6.44
CA ASN A 195 4.14 1.56 7.12
C ASN A 195 3.66 2.22 8.43
N THR A 196 4.37 2.00 9.53
CA THR A 196 4.01 2.52 10.87
C THR A 196 4.07 4.04 10.96
N PHE A 197 4.96 4.70 10.21
CA PHE A 197 5.02 6.16 10.19
C PHE A 197 3.91 6.76 9.31
N ASP A 198 3.70 6.19 8.13
CA ASP A 198 2.68 6.69 7.19
C ASP A 198 1.26 6.43 7.72
N SER A 199 1.00 5.32 8.41
CA SER A 199 -0.30 5.06 9.05
C SER A 199 -0.60 6.01 10.21
N GLN A 200 0.42 6.45 10.98
CA GLN A 200 0.25 7.51 11.99
C GLN A 200 -0.10 8.86 11.35
N GLY A 201 0.63 9.27 10.30
CA GLY A 201 0.34 10.51 9.56
C GLY A 201 -1.03 10.48 8.88
N LEU A 202 -1.38 9.35 8.25
CA LEU A 202 -2.69 9.14 7.61
C LEU A 202 -3.84 9.19 8.63
N THR A 203 -3.64 8.68 9.85
CA THR A 203 -4.64 8.75 10.93
C THR A 203 -4.87 10.20 11.35
N GLN A 204 -3.81 10.96 11.64
CA GLN A 204 -3.90 12.39 12.02
C GLN A 204 -4.51 13.24 10.90
N LEU A 205 -4.11 13.00 9.65
CA LEU A 205 -4.69 13.67 8.47
C LEU A 205 -6.19 13.37 8.33
N THR A 206 -6.60 12.12 8.54
CA THR A 206 -8.03 11.71 8.47
C THR A 206 -8.84 12.34 9.59
N GLU A 207 -8.31 12.37 10.81
CA GLU A 207 -8.92 13.02 11.98
C GLU A 207 -9.12 14.52 11.73
N GLN A 208 -8.07 15.23 11.28
CA GLN A 208 -8.15 16.65 10.93
C GLN A 208 -9.12 16.91 9.77
N ILE A 209 -9.18 16.03 8.75
CA ILE A 209 -10.12 16.17 7.63
C ILE A 209 -11.56 16.03 8.12
N GLU A 210 -11.89 15.01 8.91
CA GLU A 210 -13.24 14.82 9.43
C GLU A 210 -13.63 15.89 10.47
N GLU A 211 -12.70 16.38 11.30
CA GLU A 211 -12.95 17.53 12.18
C GLU A 211 -13.26 18.80 11.38
N ARG A 212 -12.41 19.15 10.39
CA ARG A 212 -12.60 20.33 9.52
C ARG A 212 -13.88 20.21 8.68
N LYS A 213 -14.26 19.00 8.26
CA LYS A 213 -15.49 18.67 7.52
C LYS A 213 -16.73 18.78 8.41
N LYS A 214 -16.68 18.26 9.64
CA LYS A 214 -17.73 18.44 10.66
C LYS A 214 -17.91 19.92 10.95
N LYS A 215 -16.85 20.65 11.31
CA LYS A 215 -16.89 22.09 11.59
C LYS A 215 -17.48 22.90 10.43
N ARG A 216 -17.18 22.52 9.17
CA ARG A 216 -17.79 23.13 7.97
C ARG A 216 -19.28 22.82 7.85
N ASN A 217 -19.70 21.57 8.10
CA ASN A 217 -21.11 21.20 8.14
C ASN A 217 -21.86 21.97 9.23
N ASP A 218 -21.32 22.00 10.44
CA ASP A 218 -21.95 22.64 11.61
C ASP A 218 -22.16 24.13 11.33
N ILE A 219 -21.12 24.85 10.85
CA ILE A 219 -21.24 26.24 10.37
C ILE A 219 -22.31 26.39 9.28
N THR A 220 -22.44 25.41 8.36
CA THR A 220 -23.44 25.45 7.28
C THR A 220 -24.87 25.29 7.83
N GLN A 221 -25.08 24.39 8.80
CA GLN A 221 -26.39 24.20 9.45
C GLN A 221 -26.74 25.40 10.34
N ASP A 222 -25.81 25.90 11.15
CA ASP A 222 -25.99 27.09 11.99
C ASP A 222 -26.32 28.33 11.15
N THR A 223 -25.63 28.50 10.02
CA THR A 223 -25.92 29.56 9.04
C THR A 223 -27.33 29.38 8.45
N LYS A 224 -27.72 28.15 8.07
CA LYS A 224 -29.06 27.88 7.56
C LYS A 224 -30.15 28.17 8.60
N ILE A 225 -29.98 27.70 9.83
CA ILE A 225 -30.92 27.95 10.95
C ILE A 225 -31.02 29.46 11.24
N SER A 226 -29.89 30.18 11.19
CA SER A 226 -29.87 31.64 11.35
C SER A 226 -30.63 32.37 10.24
N ILE A 227 -30.50 31.92 8.99
CA ILE A 227 -31.26 32.44 7.84
C ILE A 227 -32.75 32.15 8.02
N GLU A 228 -33.15 30.91 8.33
CA GLU A 228 -34.57 30.55 8.47
C GLU A 228 -35.24 31.26 9.66
N ASN A 229 -34.53 31.43 10.78
CA ASN A 229 -35.00 32.24 11.91
C ASN A 229 -35.18 33.71 11.50
N LYS A 230 -34.28 34.26 10.67
CA LYS A 230 -34.40 35.63 10.15
C LYS A 230 -35.52 35.79 9.13
N ASN A 231 -35.76 34.77 8.29
CA ASN A 231 -36.90 34.70 7.38
C ASN A 231 -38.21 34.71 8.19
N LEU A 232 -38.31 33.86 9.22
CA LEU A 232 -39.48 33.75 10.09
C LEU A 232 -39.75 35.05 10.86
N GLU A 233 -38.72 35.69 11.43
CA GLU A 233 -38.84 37.01 12.07
C GLU A 233 -39.32 38.09 11.08
N THR A 234 -38.84 38.04 9.84
CA THR A 234 -39.25 38.98 8.78
C THR A 234 -40.72 38.79 8.41
N VAL A 235 -41.18 37.53 8.23
CA VAL A 235 -42.58 37.21 7.94
C VAL A 235 -43.50 37.58 9.11
N GLN A 236 -43.07 37.36 10.36
CA GLN A 236 -43.83 37.80 11.54
C GLN A 236 -44.00 39.33 11.56
N LYS A 237 -42.93 40.08 11.28
CA LYS A 237 -42.99 41.54 11.18
C LYS A 237 -43.82 42.04 10.01
N GLU A 238 -43.77 41.36 8.85
CA GLU A 238 -44.61 41.67 7.70
C GLU A 238 -46.11 41.50 8.02
N LEU A 239 -46.47 40.42 8.73
CA LEU A 239 -47.84 40.16 9.18
C LEU A 239 -48.30 41.17 10.25
N GLU A 240 -47.41 41.56 11.16
CA GLU A 240 -47.68 42.61 12.17
C GLU A 240 -47.88 43.99 11.52
N ILE A 241 -47.04 44.35 10.54
CA ILE A 241 -47.19 45.59 9.76
C ILE A 241 -48.53 45.58 9.01
N LYS A 242 -48.88 44.50 8.29
CA LYS A 242 -50.17 44.38 7.58
C LYS A 242 -51.37 44.51 8.52
N LYS A 243 -51.33 43.84 9.67
CA LYS A 243 -52.37 43.96 10.72
C LYS A 243 -52.50 45.41 11.23
N ASN A 244 -51.38 46.10 11.45
CA ASN A 244 -51.37 47.49 11.91
C ASN A 244 -51.85 48.47 10.82
N GLU A 245 -51.53 48.22 9.55
CA GLU A 245 -52.07 48.97 8.41
C GLU A 245 -53.59 48.83 8.31
N GLU A 246 -54.13 47.60 8.35
CA GLU A 246 -55.58 47.38 8.34
C GLU A 246 -56.26 48.04 9.54
N PHE A 247 -55.69 47.91 10.74
CA PHE A 247 -56.23 48.53 11.94
C PHE A 247 -56.23 50.07 11.84
N SER A 248 -55.17 50.66 11.27
CA SER A 248 -55.10 52.11 11.03
C SER A 248 -56.09 52.58 9.97
N LYS A 249 -56.28 51.80 8.88
CA LYS A 249 -57.31 52.07 7.86
C LYS A 249 -58.71 52.05 8.49
N TYR A 250 -59.05 51.01 9.27
CA TYR A 250 -60.34 50.92 9.98
C TYR A 250 -60.53 52.04 11.02
N GLN A 251 -59.48 52.46 11.73
CA GLN A 251 -59.55 53.63 12.61
C GLN A 251 -59.85 54.91 11.82
N GLN A 252 -59.12 55.16 10.73
CA GLN A 252 -59.29 56.36 9.92
C GLN A 252 -60.67 56.41 9.23
N GLU A 253 -61.17 55.29 8.69
CA GLU A 253 -62.53 55.17 8.16
C GLU A 253 -63.59 55.46 9.23
N ARG A 254 -63.40 54.93 10.44
CA ARG A 254 -64.29 55.18 11.58
C ARG A 254 -64.28 56.64 12.03
N GLU A 255 -63.12 57.29 12.07
CA GLU A 255 -63.01 58.73 12.39
C GLU A 255 -63.66 59.60 11.32
N ILE A 256 -63.43 59.30 10.03
CA ILE A 256 -64.10 59.99 8.90
C ILE A 256 -65.62 59.79 8.95
N ALA A 257 -66.09 58.58 9.30
CA ALA A 257 -67.53 58.32 9.46
C ALA A 257 -68.13 59.12 10.64
N ILE A 258 -67.40 59.23 11.75
CA ILE A 258 -67.82 60.04 12.92
C ILE A 258 -67.81 61.54 12.59
N GLN A 259 -66.79 62.04 11.88
CA GLN A 259 -66.73 63.44 11.43
C GLN A 259 -67.90 63.77 10.49
N ARG A 260 -68.11 62.98 9.43
CA ARG A 260 -69.25 63.15 8.50
C ARG A 260 -70.60 63.06 9.21
N ALA A 261 -70.74 62.23 10.24
CA ALA A 261 -71.95 62.17 11.05
C ALA A 261 -72.15 63.44 11.90
N LYS A 262 -71.08 64.03 12.45
CA LYS A 262 -71.12 65.32 13.16
C LYS A 262 -71.47 66.46 12.21
N GLU A 263 -70.74 66.64 11.11
CA GLU A 263 -70.99 67.67 10.10
C GLU A 263 -72.43 67.60 9.57
N LYS A 264 -72.94 66.39 9.28
CA LYS A 264 -74.33 66.18 8.87
C LYS A 264 -75.34 66.52 9.98
N THR A 265 -74.98 66.34 11.25
CA THR A 265 -75.86 66.72 12.38
C THR A 265 -75.85 68.23 12.61
N GLU A 266 -74.69 68.88 12.49
CA GLU A 266 -74.50 70.32 12.66
C GLU A 266 -75.19 71.09 11.53
N THR A 267 -74.98 70.70 10.27
CA THR A 267 -75.69 71.31 9.12
C THR A 267 -77.21 71.12 9.16
N ILE A 268 -77.71 70.00 9.69
CA ILE A 268 -79.17 69.82 9.90
C ILE A 268 -79.70 70.75 11.00
N LYS A 269 -78.94 70.95 12.09
CA LYS A 269 -79.32 71.91 13.15
C LYS A 269 -79.30 73.35 12.65
N GLU A 270 -78.21 73.78 12.02
CA GLU A 270 -78.07 75.14 11.49
C GLU A 270 -79.16 75.44 10.46
N LYS A 271 -79.49 74.48 9.58
CA LYS A 271 -80.59 74.64 8.64
C LYS A 271 -81.95 74.78 9.36
N ALA A 272 -82.23 73.97 10.37
CA ALA A 272 -83.47 74.06 11.15
C ALA A 272 -83.56 75.36 11.97
N GLU A 273 -82.44 75.87 12.49
CA GLU A 273 -82.37 77.18 13.16
C GLU A 273 -82.62 78.32 12.17
N LYS A 274 -82.07 78.26 10.95
CA LYS A 274 -82.32 79.27 9.89
C LYS A 274 -83.73 79.23 9.32
N GLU A 275 -84.32 78.04 9.18
CA GLU A 275 -85.73 77.89 8.79
C GLU A 275 -86.65 78.49 9.86
N ARG A 276 -86.37 78.23 11.15
CA ARG A 276 -87.11 78.84 12.26
C ARG A 276 -86.94 80.36 12.37
N GLU A 277 -85.73 80.89 12.17
CA GLU A 277 -85.50 82.35 12.13
C GLU A 277 -86.33 83.03 11.01
N ALA A 278 -86.49 82.35 9.87
CA ALA A 278 -87.33 82.84 8.77
C ALA A 278 -88.82 82.80 9.13
N GLU A 279 -89.32 81.70 9.70
CA GLU A 279 -90.71 81.59 10.17
C GLU A 279 -91.04 82.65 11.24
N GLU A 280 -90.16 82.87 12.23
CA GLU A 280 -90.36 83.91 13.25
C GLU A 280 -90.32 85.34 12.68
N ALA A 281 -89.64 85.56 11.54
CA ALA A 281 -89.67 86.84 10.82
C ALA A 281 -90.94 87.02 9.98
N GLU A 282 -91.43 85.97 9.31
CA GLU A 282 -92.69 86.01 8.57
C GLU A 282 -93.89 86.25 9.49
N ILE A 283 -93.95 85.58 10.64
CA ILE A 283 -95.03 85.76 11.63
C ILE A 283 -95.09 87.22 12.11
N ARG A 284 -93.96 87.83 12.48
CA ARG A 284 -93.92 89.24 12.90
C ARG A 284 -94.34 90.22 11.80
N SER A 285 -94.10 89.87 10.53
CA SER A 285 -94.59 90.64 9.38
C SER A 285 -96.11 90.57 9.27
N GLN A 286 -96.69 89.37 9.44
CA GLN A 286 -98.14 89.15 9.41
C GLN A 286 -98.85 89.86 10.57
N GLU A 287 -98.31 89.79 11.80
CA GLU A 287 -98.85 90.50 12.98
C GLU A 287 -98.98 92.01 12.74
N GLN A 288 -97.96 92.64 12.14
CA GLN A 288 -97.97 94.07 11.83
C GLN A 288 -99.04 94.43 10.78
N ILE A 289 -99.29 93.54 9.81
CA ILE A 289 -100.32 93.72 8.78
C ILE A 289 -101.74 93.60 9.37
N GLU A 290 -101.96 92.72 10.36
CA GLU A 290 -103.28 92.60 11.00
C GLU A 290 -103.61 93.80 11.90
N VAL A 291 -102.64 94.30 12.68
CA VAL A 291 -102.82 95.53 13.49
C VAL A 291 -103.19 96.73 12.60
N ALA A 292 -102.58 96.85 11.42
CA ALA A 292 -102.94 97.87 10.44
C ALA A 292 -104.39 97.73 9.93
N LYS A 293 -104.86 96.51 9.62
CA LYS A 293 -106.25 96.27 9.19
C LYS A 293 -107.29 96.57 10.27
N ILE A 294 -107.00 96.25 11.54
CA ILE A 294 -107.95 96.44 12.65
C ILE A 294 -108.25 97.94 12.86
N SER A 295 -107.21 98.79 12.85
CA SER A 295 -107.38 100.24 12.99
C SER A 295 -108.21 100.87 11.87
N GLN A 296 -108.07 100.39 10.63
CA GLN A 296 -108.81 100.92 9.48
C GLN A 296 -110.33 100.61 9.56
N ASN A 297 -110.70 99.45 10.11
CA ASN A 297 -112.11 99.06 10.25
C ASN A 297 -112.88 99.89 11.29
N GLN A 298 -112.22 100.36 12.36
CA GLN A 298 -112.87 101.11 13.45
C GLN A 298 -113.36 102.51 13.01
N VAL A 299 -112.81 103.08 11.93
CA VAL A 299 -113.25 104.38 11.40
C VAL A 299 -114.59 104.26 10.65
N ILE A 300 -114.80 103.15 9.94
CA ILE A 300 -115.91 102.98 8.98
C ILE A 300 -117.27 102.74 9.68
N GLU A 301 -117.27 102.25 10.92
CA GLU A 301 -118.50 101.91 11.64
C GLU A 301 -119.23 103.11 12.27
N VAL A 302 -118.53 104.24 12.44
CA VAL A 302 -119.09 105.47 13.03
C VAL A 302 -119.92 106.25 12.00
N GLU A 303 -119.46 106.31 10.76
CA GLU A 303 -120.02 107.17 9.71
C GLU A 303 -121.37 106.67 9.15
N ARG A 304 -121.65 105.36 9.27
CA ARG A 304 -122.84 104.71 8.69
C ARG A 304 -124.13 104.86 9.50
N LYS A 305 -124.11 105.53 10.67
CA LYS A 305 -125.24 105.56 11.62
C LYS A 305 -125.98 106.91 11.71
N LEU A 306 -125.72 107.87 10.81
CA LEU A 306 -126.31 109.23 10.90
C LEU A 306 -127.01 109.77 9.63
N THR A 307 -127.26 108.94 8.61
CA THR A 307 -128.02 109.32 7.39
C THR A 307 -129.36 108.59 7.32
N GLU A 308 -130.25 108.89 8.27
CA GLU A 308 -131.57 108.27 8.36
C GLU A 308 -132.58 108.80 7.33
N THR A 309 -133.30 107.85 6.72
CA THR A 309 -134.71 107.91 6.30
C THR A 309 -135.18 108.85 5.16
N ARG A 310 -135.52 108.19 4.05
CA ARG A 310 -136.85 108.17 3.39
C ARG A 310 -137.27 109.25 2.37
N LEU A 311 -138.02 108.76 1.37
CA LEU A 311 -138.88 109.45 0.39
C LEU A 311 -138.10 110.32 -0.63
N ILE A 312 -138.40 110.37 -1.93
CA ILE A 312 -139.41 109.76 -2.84
C ILE A 312 -138.61 109.17 -4.03
N GLU A 313 -138.84 108.01 -4.66
CA GLU A 313 -140.05 107.26 -5.08
C GLU A 313 -140.87 107.85 -6.25
N GLU A 314 -140.20 108.67 -7.07
CA GLU A 314 -140.46 109.06 -8.48
C GLU A 314 -139.23 109.93 -8.83
N ILE A 315 -138.49 109.72 -9.92
CA ILE A 315 -138.97 109.73 -11.31
C ILE A 315 -138.58 108.42 -12.03
N GLU A 316 -139.60 107.66 -12.41
CA GLU A 316 -139.50 106.64 -13.46
C GLU A 316 -139.39 107.26 -14.87
N LYS A 317 -139.03 106.42 -15.87
CA LYS A 317 -139.42 106.57 -17.29
C LYS A 317 -138.89 107.79 -18.07
N ARG A 318 -137.57 107.81 -18.26
CA ARG A 318 -137.01 107.46 -19.59
C ARG A 318 -135.91 106.42 -19.38
N ARG A 319 -135.91 105.20 -19.92
CA ARG A 319 -136.75 104.51 -20.93
C ARG A 319 -136.78 105.16 -22.33
N LYS A 320 -136.31 104.40 -23.31
CA LYS A 320 -135.81 104.84 -24.63
C LYS A 320 -134.48 105.59 -24.47
N GLU A 321 -133.34 105.11 -25.00
CA GLU A 321 -133.17 104.02 -25.97
C GLU A 321 -132.51 102.77 -25.35
N GLN A 322 -133.25 101.65 -25.33
CA GLN A 322 -132.66 100.33 -25.51
C GLN A 322 -132.80 100.02 -27.00
N ASN A 323 -131.78 100.36 -27.78
CA ASN A 323 -131.59 100.04 -29.19
C ASN A 323 -130.06 100.06 -29.41
N GLU A 324 -129.40 98.99 -29.85
CA GLU A 324 -129.84 97.60 -30.03
C GLU A 324 -128.72 96.64 -29.56
N LEU A 325 -129.08 95.37 -29.30
CA LEU A 325 -128.18 94.20 -29.23
C LEU A 325 -126.84 94.41 -28.47
N GLU A 326 -126.79 94.10 -27.17
CA GLU A 326 -126.55 92.72 -26.72
C GLU A 326 -125.71 91.84 -27.67
N LYS A 327 -124.59 91.33 -27.15
CA LYS A 327 -123.69 90.31 -27.74
C LYS A 327 -122.80 90.82 -28.88
N ASN A 328 -121.62 91.28 -28.50
CA ASN A 328 -120.47 90.35 -28.51
C ASN A 328 -119.39 90.69 -27.48
N SER A 329 -118.74 89.62 -26.99
CA SER A 329 -117.46 89.52 -26.26
C SER A 329 -116.80 90.81 -25.70
N ALA A 330 -116.51 90.97 -24.41
CA ALA A 330 -115.92 90.01 -23.46
C ALA A 330 -114.54 89.42 -23.88
N PHE A 331 -113.77 90.10 -24.74
CA PHE A 331 -112.48 89.60 -25.24
C PHE A 331 -111.22 90.36 -24.79
N GLU A 332 -111.20 91.71 -24.84
CA GLU A 332 -109.92 92.46 -24.79
C GLU A 332 -109.26 92.62 -23.42
N ILE A 333 -110.00 92.60 -22.30
CA ILE A 333 -109.38 92.68 -20.96
C ILE A 333 -108.62 91.39 -20.62
N ARG A 334 -108.98 90.27 -21.25
CA ARG A 334 -108.24 89.00 -21.16
C ARG A 334 -106.88 89.02 -21.87
N GLN A 335 -106.56 90.11 -22.58
CA GLN A 335 -105.43 90.20 -23.52
C GLN A 335 -104.23 90.99 -22.99
N LYS A 336 -104.32 91.63 -21.81
CA LYS A 336 -103.16 92.26 -21.14
C LYS A 336 -102.61 91.44 -19.98
N ASP A 337 -103.46 90.85 -19.16
CA ASP A 337 -103.02 90.06 -17.99
C ASP A 337 -102.32 88.76 -18.41
N LEU A 338 -102.74 88.16 -19.54
CA LEU A 338 -102.02 87.06 -20.19
C LEU A 338 -100.71 87.52 -20.84
N GLU A 339 -100.60 88.78 -21.29
CA GLU A 339 -99.39 89.26 -21.96
C GLU A 339 -98.28 89.61 -20.98
N THR A 340 -98.62 90.06 -19.77
CA THR A 340 -97.66 90.25 -18.66
C THR A 340 -97.23 88.91 -18.07
N GLU A 341 -98.15 87.99 -17.80
CA GLU A 341 -97.81 86.65 -17.29
C GLU A 341 -96.95 85.85 -18.28
N VAL A 342 -97.27 85.89 -19.58
CA VAL A 342 -96.42 85.25 -20.62
C VAL A 342 -95.09 85.98 -20.80
N LYS A 343 -95.00 87.31 -20.62
CA LYS A 343 -93.71 88.02 -20.64
C LYS A 343 -92.85 87.68 -19.43
N ILE A 344 -93.42 87.56 -18.23
CA ILE A 344 -92.70 87.13 -17.02
C ILE A 344 -92.26 85.68 -17.16
N LEU A 345 -93.15 84.76 -17.55
CA LEU A 345 -92.80 83.36 -17.80
C LEU A 345 -91.79 83.19 -18.94
N ASN A 346 -91.81 84.02 -19.98
CA ASN A 346 -90.76 84.01 -20.99
C ASN A 346 -89.44 84.63 -20.50
N LEU A 347 -89.46 85.62 -19.60
CA LEU A 347 -88.24 86.18 -19.01
C LEU A 347 -87.59 85.21 -18.00
N ASP A 348 -88.40 84.52 -17.21
CA ASP A 348 -87.95 83.42 -16.33
C ASP A 348 -87.48 82.23 -17.16
N LYS A 349 -88.16 81.89 -18.26
CA LYS A 349 -87.73 80.80 -19.15
C LYS A 349 -86.50 81.16 -19.98
N GLU A 350 -86.35 82.40 -20.45
CA GLU A 350 -85.12 82.85 -21.11
C GLU A 350 -83.97 83.02 -20.12
N SER A 351 -84.21 83.45 -18.88
CA SER A 351 -83.16 83.54 -17.86
C SER A 351 -82.78 82.17 -17.29
N GLU A 352 -83.70 81.22 -17.15
CA GLU A 352 -83.39 79.81 -16.87
C GLU A 352 -82.72 79.12 -18.05
N TYR A 353 -83.16 79.30 -19.30
CA TYR A 353 -82.43 78.76 -20.45
C TYR A 353 -81.06 79.42 -20.64
N ALA A 354 -80.89 80.71 -20.33
CA ALA A 354 -79.60 81.39 -20.36
C ALA A 354 -78.69 80.94 -19.20
N ARG A 355 -79.23 80.74 -17.98
CA ARG A 355 -78.51 80.13 -16.86
C ARG A 355 -78.12 78.70 -17.18
N LEU A 356 -79.07 77.89 -17.63
CA LEU A 356 -78.91 76.47 -17.88
C LEU A 356 -78.03 76.20 -19.10
N GLU A 357 -78.07 76.99 -20.18
CA GLU A 357 -77.10 76.86 -21.27
C GLU A 357 -75.73 77.43 -20.89
N LYS A 358 -75.64 78.50 -20.09
CA LYS A 358 -74.35 78.99 -19.56
C LYS A 358 -73.73 78.00 -18.57
N GLN A 359 -74.54 77.35 -17.74
CA GLN A 359 -74.14 76.30 -16.80
C GLN A 359 -73.80 75.02 -17.56
N ARG A 360 -74.59 74.62 -18.56
CA ARG A 360 -74.28 73.49 -19.46
C ARG A 360 -73.03 73.76 -20.28
N GLN A 361 -72.74 75.00 -20.69
CA GLN A 361 -71.46 75.35 -21.32
C GLN A 361 -70.30 75.36 -20.32
N VAL A 362 -70.50 75.81 -19.08
CA VAL A 362 -69.50 75.72 -18.01
C VAL A 362 -69.23 74.26 -17.63
N ASP A 363 -70.25 73.40 -17.62
CA ASP A 363 -70.12 71.99 -17.27
C ASP A 363 -69.65 71.14 -18.47
N ILE A 364 -69.99 71.50 -19.71
CA ILE A 364 -69.34 70.96 -20.92
C ILE A 364 -67.87 71.38 -20.95
N LYS A 365 -67.52 72.65 -20.69
CA LYS A 365 -66.12 73.07 -20.63
C LYS A 365 -65.37 72.39 -19.48
N ARG A 366 -65.94 72.31 -18.27
CA ARG A 366 -65.35 71.57 -17.16
C ARG A 366 -65.26 70.07 -17.43
N ALA A 367 -66.20 69.48 -18.18
CA ALA A 367 -66.12 68.08 -18.59
C ALA A 367 -65.08 67.87 -19.70
N GLN A 368 -64.92 68.81 -20.63
CA GLN A 368 -63.87 68.80 -21.65
C GLN A 368 -62.49 69.03 -21.03
N GLU A 369 -62.34 69.99 -20.11
CA GLU A 369 -61.13 70.27 -19.34
C GLU A 369 -60.78 69.09 -18.44
N LYS A 370 -61.74 68.54 -17.66
CA LYS A 370 -61.50 67.31 -16.87
C LYS A 370 -61.19 66.11 -17.75
N SER A 371 -61.86 65.93 -18.89
CA SER A 371 -61.57 64.85 -19.83
C SER A 371 -60.20 65.02 -20.47
N ALA A 372 -59.80 66.24 -20.82
CA ALA A 372 -58.47 66.56 -21.33
C ALA A 372 -57.39 66.34 -20.26
N ILE A 373 -57.61 66.79 -19.02
CA ILE A 373 -56.68 66.58 -17.89
C ILE A 373 -56.57 65.09 -17.55
N ILE A 374 -57.68 64.35 -17.48
CA ILE A 374 -57.68 62.90 -17.23
C ILE A 374 -57.01 62.15 -18.38
N LYS A 375 -57.23 62.59 -19.63
CA LYS A 375 -56.61 61.99 -20.80
C LYS A 375 -55.12 62.29 -20.86
N GLU A 376 -54.69 63.53 -20.63
CA GLU A 376 -53.28 63.92 -20.54
C GLU A 376 -52.58 63.26 -19.35
N GLN A 377 -53.24 63.13 -18.19
CA GLN A 377 -52.71 62.39 -17.06
C GLN A 377 -52.61 60.89 -17.36
N SER A 378 -53.59 60.29 -18.06
CA SER A 378 -53.53 58.90 -18.48
C SER A 378 -52.49 58.66 -19.58
N GLU A 379 -52.28 59.61 -20.49
CA GLU A 379 -51.27 59.57 -21.54
C GLU A 379 -49.87 59.72 -20.94
N ARG A 380 -49.64 60.71 -20.04
CA ARG A 380 -48.37 60.82 -19.28
C ARG A 380 -48.12 59.63 -18.34
N GLN A 381 -49.16 59.04 -17.75
CA GLN A 381 -49.03 57.81 -16.95
C GLN A 381 -48.62 56.64 -17.83
N LYS A 382 -49.23 56.46 -19.01
CA LYS A 382 -48.83 55.44 -19.98
C LYS A 382 -47.43 55.67 -20.52
N GLU A 383 -47.05 56.90 -20.86
CA GLU A 383 -45.68 57.22 -21.28
C GLU A 383 -44.67 56.92 -20.16
N ALA A 384 -45.01 57.19 -18.90
CA ALA A 384 -44.15 56.86 -17.75
C ALA A 384 -44.08 55.34 -17.48
N GLU A 385 -45.20 54.63 -17.57
CA GLU A 385 -45.27 53.17 -17.44
C GLU A 385 -44.56 52.47 -18.59
N GLU A 386 -44.77 52.89 -19.84
CA GLU A 386 -44.07 52.37 -21.02
C GLU A 386 -42.56 52.67 -20.96
N ALA A 387 -42.16 53.86 -20.52
CA ALA A 387 -40.74 54.18 -20.28
C ALA A 387 -40.14 53.31 -19.15
N GLN A 388 -40.87 53.05 -18.06
CA GLN A 388 -40.44 52.12 -17.01
C GLN A 388 -40.37 50.67 -17.53
N ILE A 389 -41.36 50.21 -18.30
CA ILE A 389 -41.40 48.87 -18.88
C ILE A 389 -40.27 48.68 -19.89
N VAL A 390 -39.98 49.66 -20.75
CA VAL A 390 -38.84 49.61 -21.69
C VAL A 390 -37.52 49.63 -20.93
N SER A 391 -37.37 50.46 -19.89
CA SER A 391 -36.18 50.48 -19.03
C SER A 391 -35.98 49.14 -18.30
N GLU A 392 -37.03 48.58 -17.70
CA GLU A 392 -36.99 47.25 -17.08
C GLU A 392 -36.70 46.14 -18.09
N GLN A 393 -37.27 46.21 -19.31
CA GLN A 393 -36.98 45.24 -20.37
C GLN A 393 -35.53 45.35 -20.84
N GLN A 394 -34.97 46.55 -20.97
CA GLN A 394 -33.56 46.75 -21.29
C GLN A 394 -32.65 46.20 -20.17
N VAL A 395 -32.94 46.49 -18.90
CA VAL A 395 -32.20 45.95 -17.75
C VAL A 395 -32.33 44.42 -17.65
N LYS A 396 -33.53 43.86 -17.87
CA LYS A 396 -33.77 42.41 -17.88
C LYS A 396 -33.05 41.74 -19.06
N ASN A 397 -33.10 42.31 -20.26
CA ASN A 397 -32.41 41.79 -21.44
C ASN A 397 -30.88 41.84 -21.27
N ALA A 398 -30.32 42.97 -20.84
CA ALA A 398 -28.90 43.11 -20.56
C ALA A 398 -28.43 42.12 -19.47
N LYS A 399 -29.25 41.91 -18.41
CA LYS A 399 -28.96 40.92 -17.36
C LYS A 399 -29.07 39.48 -17.87
N ILE A 400 -30.03 39.17 -18.75
CA ILE A 400 -30.15 37.86 -19.42
C ILE A 400 -28.98 37.62 -20.37
N GLU A 401 -28.50 38.63 -21.08
CA GLU A 401 -27.36 38.55 -22.00
C GLU A 401 -26.04 38.39 -21.23
N GLN A 402 -25.84 39.16 -20.16
CA GLN A 402 -24.75 38.96 -19.21
C GLN A 402 -24.77 37.54 -18.62
N GLN A 403 -25.94 37.07 -18.17
CA GLN A 403 -26.10 35.72 -17.63
C GLN A 403 -25.79 34.64 -18.69
N LYS A 404 -26.27 34.80 -19.94
CA LYS A 404 -25.94 33.91 -21.06
C LYS A 404 -24.45 33.88 -21.37
N ASN A 405 -23.75 35.00 -21.27
CA ASN A 405 -22.29 35.06 -21.47
C ASN A 405 -21.52 34.42 -20.31
N ILE A 406 -21.99 34.57 -19.07
CA ILE A 406 -21.42 33.87 -17.90
C ILE A 406 -21.65 32.36 -18.03
N ASP A 407 -22.86 31.92 -18.39
CA ASP A 407 -23.17 30.51 -18.55
C ASP A 407 -22.54 29.88 -19.80
N SER A 408 -22.32 30.63 -20.90
CA SER A 408 -21.57 30.13 -22.05
C SER A 408 -20.09 29.92 -21.72
N HIS A 409 -19.43 30.89 -21.07
CA HIS A 409 -18.06 30.72 -20.58
C HIS A 409 -17.95 29.61 -19.52
N ARG A 410 -18.95 29.42 -18.66
CA ARG A 410 -19.01 28.30 -17.71
C ARG A 410 -19.16 26.95 -18.42
N ILE A 411 -20.06 26.84 -19.39
CA ILE A 411 -20.25 25.61 -20.19
C ILE A 411 -19.00 25.29 -21.01
N GLU A 412 -18.30 26.30 -21.55
CA GLU A 412 -17.09 26.12 -22.34
C GLU A 412 -15.89 25.71 -21.46
N SER A 413 -15.70 26.34 -20.31
CA SER A 413 -14.68 25.89 -19.33
C SER A 413 -15.00 24.50 -18.76
N GLU A 414 -16.26 24.19 -18.45
CA GLU A 414 -16.69 22.84 -18.07
C GLU A 414 -16.47 21.80 -19.18
N ARG A 415 -16.57 22.18 -20.47
CA ARG A 415 -16.25 21.32 -21.61
C ARG A 415 -14.75 21.09 -21.73
N VAL A 416 -13.93 22.14 -21.59
CA VAL A 416 -12.46 22.04 -21.61
C VAL A 416 -11.98 21.13 -20.46
N VAL A 417 -12.46 21.35 -19.24
CA VAL A 417 -12.14 20.49 -18.08
C VAL A 417 -12.58 19.04 -18.35
N ARG A 418 -13.82 18.79 -18.80
CA ARG A 418 -14.28 17.43 -19.13
C ARG A 418 -13.49 16.75 -20.24
N LEU A 419 -13.03 17.50 -21.25
CA LEU A 419 -12.16 16.96 -22.31
C LEU A 419 -10.78 16.58 -21.76
N LEU A 420 -10.18 17.43 -20.92
CA LEU A 420 -8.91 17.16 -20.23
C LEU A 420 -9.03 15.97 -19.27
N ASP A 421 -10.14 15.83 -18.55
CA ASP A 421 -10.41 14.68 -17.67
C ASP A 421 -10.59 13.38 -18.48
N ILE A 422 -11.29 13.43 -19.62
CA ILE A 422 -11.42 12.28 -20.53
C ILE A 422 -10.07 11.91 -21.16
N GLU A 423 -9.23 12.88 -21.52
CA GLU A 423 -7.89 12.64 -22.05
C GLU A 423 -6.96 12.06 -20.96
N LYS A 424 -7.00 12.60 -19.74
CA LYS A 424 -6.31 12.06 -18.57
C LYS A 424 -6.75 10.64 -18.25
N ALA A 425 -8.04 10.34 -18.26
CA ALA A 425 -8.58 9.00 -18.03
C ALA A 425 -8.14 8.00 -19.12
N LYS A 426 -8.21 8.41 -20.40
CA LYS A 426 -7.67 7.61 -21.52
C LYS A 426 -6.17 7.35 -21.37
N ARG A 427 -5.39 8.38 -21.00
CA ARG A 427 -3.95 8.27 -20.79
C ARG A 427 -3.62 7.31 -19.64
N LEU A 428 -4.31 7.43 -18.50
CA LEU A 428 -4.15 6.52 -17.37
C LEU A 428 -4.50 5.07 -17.74
N SER A 429 -5.60 4.85 -18.48
CA SER A 429 -5.96 3.53 -19.02
C SER A 429 -4.90 2.97 -19.98
N ILE A 430 -4.33 3.81 -20.86
CA ILE A 430 -3.24 3.40 -21.76
C ILE A 430 -1.98 3.04 -20.96
N GLU A 431 -1.59 3.85 -19.97
CA GLU A 431 -0.44 3.59 -19.10
C GLU A 431 -0.65 2.33 -18.22
N GLU A 432 -1.88 2.05 -17.78
CA GLU A 432 -2.25 0.82 -17.07
C GLU A 432 -2.20 -0.41 -18.01
N HIS A 433 -2.77 -0.33 -19.21
CA HIS A 433 -2.66 -1.39 -20.21
C HIS A 433 -1.20 -1.65 -20.61
N GLN A 434 -0.36 -0.60 -20.72
CA GLN A 434 1.08 -0.74 -20.95
C GLN A 434 1.80 -1.43 -19.79
N LYS A 435 1.53 -1.04 -18.53
CA LYS A 435 2.07 -1.74 -17.34
C LYS A 435 1.65 -3.21 -17.31
N ASN A 436 0.39 -3.52 -17.60
CA ASN A 436 -0.10 -4.89 -17.67
C ASN A 436 0.58 -5.70 -18.78
N LEU A 437 0.78 -5.12 -19.97
CA LEU A 437 1.57 -5.74 -21.05
C LEU A 437 3.04 -5.92 -20.67
N GLU A 438 3.64 -4.97 -19.94
CA GLU A 438 5.02 -5.08 -19.44
C GLU A 438 5.16 -6.20 -18.40
N VAL A 439 4.22 -6.32 -17.46
CA VAL A 439 4.15 -7.41 -16.48
C VAL A 439 3.96 -8.77 -17.16
N ILE A 440 3.11 -8.85 -18.19
CA ILE A 440 2.92 -10.07 -19.00
C ILE A 440 4.19 -10.43 -19.79
N ASN A 441 4.90 -9.44 -20.34
CA ASN A 441 6.17 -9.69 -21.04
C ASN A 441 7.29 -10.11 -20.07
N LYS A 442 7.37 -9.49 -18.89
CA LYS A 442 8.30 -9.87 -17.81
C LYS A 442 8.01 -11.26 -17.27
N SER A 443 6.74 -11.62 -17.03
CA SER A 443 6.38 -12.98 -16.59
C SER A 443 6.67 -14.02 -17.67
N LYS A 444 6.40 -13.72 -18.94
CA LYS A 444 6.79 -14.55 -20.10
C LYS A 444 8.32 -14.71 -20.22
N GLN A 445 9.10 -13.67 -19.90
CA GLN A 445 10.56 -13.74 -19.85
C GLN A 445 11.06 -14.61 -18.69
N VAL A 446 10.49 -14.47 -17.49
CA VAL A 446 10.81 -15.31 -16.32
C VAL A 446 10.42 -16.78 -16.54
N LEU A 447 9.31 -17.03 -17.24
CA LEU A 447 8.93 -18.40 -17.64
C LEU A 447 9.89 -19.00 -18.67
N LYS A 448 10.38 -18.20 -19.64
CA LYS A 448 11.44 -18.62 -20.55
C LYS A 448 12.74 -18.95 -19.82
N SER A 449 13.24 -18.04 -18.97
CA SER A 449 14.50 -18.27 -18.26
C SER A 449 14.43 -19.48 -17.32
N LYS A 450 13.27 -19.72 -16.67
CA LYS A 450 13.04 -20.96 -15.90
C LYS A 450 13.01 -22.20 -16.78
N ALA A 451 12.37 -22.15 -17.96
CA ALA A 451 12.38 -23.27 -18.89
C ALA A 451 13.80 -23.56 -19.44
N GLU A 452 14.60 -22.52 -19.69
CA GLU A 452 16.01 -22.64 -20.08
C GLU A 452 16.87 -23.20 -18.93
N GLU A 453 16.62 -22.76 -17.69
CA GLU A 453 17.27 -23.27 -16.49
C GLU A 453 16.95 -24.76 -16.27
N GLU A 454 15.68 -25.19 -16.28
CA GLU A 454 15.31 -26.60 -16.14
C GLU A 454 15.84 -27.47 -17.30
N ASN A 455 15.90 -26.96 -18.53
CA ASN A 455 16.57 -27.67 -19.64
C ASN A 455 18.09 -27.80 -19.41
N SER A 456 18.73 -26.81 -18.78
CA SER A 456 20.15 -26.89 -18.41
C SER A 456 20.41 -27.91 -17.29
N ARG A 457 19.52 -27.96 -16.29
CA ARG A 457 19.55 -28.95 -15.20
C ARG A 457 19.33 -30.36 -15.71
N ALA A 458 18.35 -30.58 -16.58
CA ALA A 458 18.10 -31.87 -17.21
C ALA A 458 19.33 -32.39 -17.97
N ARG A 459 20.00 -31.53 -18.74
CA ARG A 459 21.25 -31.88 -19.44
C ARG A 459 22.42 -32.15 -18.50
N ALA A 460 22.50 -31.46 -17.36
CA ALA A 460 23.51 -31.72 -16.34
C ALA A 460 23.31 -33.09 -15.68
N ILE A 461 22.06 -33.43 -15.33
CA ILE A 461 21.69 -34.75 -14.78
C ILE A 461 21.97 -35.86 -15.81
N GLU A 462 21.59 -35.67 -17.07
CA GLU A 462 21.87 -36.64 -18.14
C GLU A 462 23.38 -36.87 -18.35
N ALA A 463 24.20 -35.83 -18.17
CA ALA A 463 25.67 -35.94 -18.20
C ALA A 463 26.22 -36.65 -16.95
N GLU A 464 25.65 -36.40 -15.76
CA GLU A 464 26.04 -37.06 -14.51
C GLU A 464 25.68 -38.56 -14.51
N GLU A 465 24.50 -38.95 -15.00
CA GLU A 465 24.13 -40.36 -15.17
C GLU A 465 25.05 -41.08 -16.17
N LYS A 466 25.47 -40.42 -17.25
CA LYS A 466 26.48 -40.95 -18.19
C LYS A 466 27.87 -41.08 -17.55
N ALA A 467 28.28 -40.12 -16.72
CA ALA A 467 29.55 -40.21 -15.99
C ALA A 467 29.53 -41.31 -14.92
N ASN A 468 28.43 -41.48 -14.20
CA ASN A 468 28.28 -42.51 -13.17
C ASN A 468 28.15 -43.91 -13.79
N SER A 469 27.38 -44.09 -14.87
CA SER A 469 27.32 -45.37 -15.59
C SER A 469 28.68 -45.79 -16.18
N ALA A 470 29.47 -44.85 -16.72
CA ALA A 470 30.85 -45.11 -17.12
C ALA A 470 31.72 -45.60 -15.94
N ARG A 471 31.64 -44.94 -14.78
CA ARG A 471 32.33 -45.37 -13.54
C ARG A 471 31.91 -46.76 -13.06
N TYR A 472 30.63 -47.13 -13.18
CA TYR A 472 30.16 -48.47 -12.85
C TYR A 472 30.74 -49.54 -13.79
N VAL A 473 30.82 -49.25 -15.10
CA VAL A 473 31.46 -50.15 -16.08
C VAL A 473 32.96 -50.30 -15.79
N GLU A 474 33.67 -49.21 -15.52
CA GLU A 474 35.09 -49.23 -15.17
C GLU A 474 35.36 -50.05 -13.89
N LYS A 475 34.56 -49.83 -12.83
CA LYS A 475 34.66 -50.57 -11.57
C LYS A 475 34.39 -52.07 -11.77
N ALA A 476 33.41 -52.44 -12.59
CA ALA A 476 33.12 -53.83 -12.94
C ALA A 476 34.23 -54.50 -13.76
N GLN A 477 34.89 -53.76 -14.67
CA GLN A 477 36.07 -54.24 -15.39
C GLN A 477 37.29 -54.37 -14.47
N GLY A 478 37.45 -53.47 -13.48
CA GLY A 478 38.48 -53.54 -12.46
C GLY A 478 38.39 -54.83 -11.62
N ILE A 479 37.20 -55.14 -11.10
CA ILE A 479 36.95 -56.37 -10.33
C ILE A 479 37.30 -57.62 -11.16
N LYS A 480 36.80 -57.71 -12.41
CA LYS A 480 37.12 -58.84 -13.31
C LYS A 480 38.62 -59.03 -13.57
N LYS A 481 39.40 -57.95 -13.62
CA LYS A 481 40.87 -58.03 -13.74
C LYS A 481 41.52 -58.57 -12.46
N VAL A 482 41.05 -58.15 -11.28
CA VAL A 482 41.54 -58.66 -9.99
C VAL A 482 41.20 -60.14 -9.81
N ASP A 483 40.01 -60.58 -10.21
CA ASP A 483 39.61 -62.00 -10.14
C ASP A 483 40.51 -62.89 -11.02
N VAL A 484 40.83 -62.43 -12.24
CA VAL A 484 41.77 -63.14 -13.14
C VAL A 484 43.20 -63.19 -12.56
N ILE A 485 43.68 -62.09 -11.97
CA ILE A 485 45.02 -62.02 -11.37
C ILE A 485 45.12 -62.92 -10.13
N THR A 486 44.10 -62.93 -9.27
CA THR A 486 44.08 -63.78 -8.06
C THR A 486 43.91 -65.26 -8.39
N ALA A 487 43.16 -65.61 -9.45
CA ALA A 487 43.09 -66.97 -9.97
C ALA A 487 44.44 -67.44 -10.55
N ALA A 488 45.13 -66.58 -11.33
CA ALA A 488 46.46 -66.87 -11.86
C ALA A 488 47.50 -67.06 -10.74
N SER A 489 47.51 -66.18 -9.74
CA SER A 489 48.45 -66.25 -8.61
C SER A 489 48.27 -67.54 -7.79
N LYS A 490 47.03 -68.00 -7.56
CA LYS A 490 46.78 -69.31 -6.94
C LYS A 490 47.31 -70.47 -7.79
N ALA A 491 47.07 -70.45 -9.10
CA ALA A 491 47.57 -71.48 -10.01
C ALA A 491 49.12 -71.52 -10.06
N GLU A 492 49.81 -70.41 -9.83
CA GLU A 492 51.27 -70.38 -9.66
C GLU A 492 51.71 -70.93 -8.29
N GLN A 493 51.01 -70.59 -7.21
CA GLN A 493 51.27 -71.17 -5.88
C GLN A 493 51.13 -72.70 -5.87
N ASP A 494 50.08 -73.25 -6.50
CA ASP A 494 49.88 -74.70 -6.61
C ASP A 494 50.97 -75.38 -7.46
N ARG A 495 51.45 -74.72 -8.52
CA ARG A 495 52.61 -75.19 -9.32
C ARG A 495 53.90 -75.22 -8.49
N HIS A 496 54.16 -74.20 -7.68
CA HIS A 496 55.34 -74.19 -6.80
C HIS A 496 55.23 -75.22 -5.67
N ALA A 497 54.04 -75.43 -5.10
CA ALA A 497 53.79 -76.46 -4.10
C ALA A 497 54.01 -77.88 -4.66
N THR A 498 53.49 -78.17 -5.86
CA THR A 498 53.68 -79.47 -6.52
C THR A 498 55.12 -79.72 -6.95
N MET A 499 55.85 -78.70 -7.44
CA MET A 499 57.29 -78.81 -7.70
C MET A 499 58.12 -79.06 -6.43
N ALA A 500 57.79 -78.38 -5.31
CA ALA A 500 58.46 -78.60 -4.03
C ALA A 500 58.18 -80.00 -3.44
N ALA A 501 56.96 -80.52 -3.60
CA ALA A 501 56.61 -81.88 -3.22
C ALA A 501 57.39 -82.92 -4.03
N LYS A 502 57.48 -82.73 -5.37
CA LYS A 502 58.27 -83.61 -6.25
C LYS A 502 59.73 -83.69 -5.81
N LEU A 503 60.39 -82.54 -5.60
CA LEU A 503 61.79 -82.48 -5.17
C LEU A 503 62.03 -83.19 -3.83
N ARG A 504 61.09 -83.08 -2.87
CA ARG A 504 61.17 -83.83 -1.61
C ARG A 504 61.13 -85.34 -1.83
N TYR A 505 60.19 -85.84 -2.64
CA TYR A 505 60.11 -87.27 -2.94
C TYR A 505 61.32 -87.81 -3.71
N GLU A 506 61.92 -87.02 -4.61
CA GLU A 506 63.16 -87.39 -5.31
C GLU A 506 64.36 -87.51 -4.33
N ILE A 507 64.48 -86.57 -3.37
CA ILE A 507 65.51 -86.61 -2.32
C ILE A 507 65.28 -87.79 -1.35
N ASP A 508 64.04 -88.01 -0.90
CA ASP A 508 63.69 -89.12 0.00
C ASP A 508 63.88 -90.49 -0.66
N ALA A 509 63.68 -90.60 -1.98
CA ALA A 509 63.96 -91.81 -2.75
C ALA A 509 65.48 -92.07 -2.82
N ALA A 510 66.27 -91.07 -3.26
CA ALA A 510 67.72 -91.19 -3.34
C ALA A 510 68.37 -91.51 -1.98
N GLY A 511 67.86 -90.91 -0.89
CA GLY A 511 68.29 -91.22 0.48
C GLY A 511 68.02 -92.68 0.89
N LYS A 512 66.87 -93.23 0.48
CA LYS A 512 66.53 -94.65 0.73
C LYS A 512 67.36 -95.61 -0.12
N GLU A 513 67.65 -95.27 -1.37
CA GLU A 513 68.56 -96.06 -2.22
C GLU A 513 70.00 -96.08 -1.68
N ALA A 514 70.49 -94.94 -1.16
CA ALA A 514 71.77 -94.87 -0.46
C ALA A 514 71.80 -95.76 0.81
N LEU A 515 70.73 -95.75 1.61
CA LEU A 515 70.61 -96.63 2.78
C LEU A 515 70.52 -98.12 2.39
N ASN A 516 69.75 -98.47 1.36
CA ASN A 516 69.60 -99.85 0.89
C ASN A 516 70.91 -100.41 0.31
N SER A 517 71.67 -99.60 -0.45
CA SER A 517 72.98 -100.00 -0.96
C SER A 517 74.02 -100.17 0.17
N ALA A 518 73.95 -99.34 1.22
CA ALA A 518 74.76 -99.53 2.42
C ALA A 518 74.38 -100.77 3.25
N GLU A 519 73.08 -101.12 3.38
CA GLU A 519 72.67 -102.38 4.01
C GLU A 519 73.07 -103.61 3.17
N ASN A 520 73.09 -103.52 1.84
CA ASN A 520 73.52 -104.62 0.96
C ASN A 520 75.05 -104.87 1.00
N LEU A 521 75.86 -103.85 1.35
CA LEU A 521 77.31 -104.00 1.61
C LEU A 521 77.62 -104.66 2.97
N ARG A 522 76.62 -104.87 3.83
CA ARG A 522 76.80 -105.33 5.21
C ARG A 522 76.89 -106.87 5.30
N SER A 523 77.96 -107.38 5.90
CA SER A 523 78.27 -108.81 5.94
C SER A 523 77.22 -109.69 6.62
N ASP A 524 77.08 -110.94 6.15
CA ASP A 524 76.00 -111.87 6.54
C ASP A 524 75.91 -112.17 8.04
N ALA A 525 77.04 -112.25 8.75
CA ALA A 525 77.03 -112.38 10.21
C ALA A 525 76.36 -111.17 10.88
N SER A 526 76.60 -109.97 10.35
CA SER A 526 76.01 -108.73 10.83
C SER A 526 74.54 -108.59 10.42
N ARG A 527 74.14 -109.09 9.23
CA ARG A 527 72.72 -109.20 8.83
C ARG A 527 71.95 -110.13 9.79
N ARG A 528 72.50 -111.31 10.11
CA ARG A 528 71.89 -112.27 11.06
C ARG A 528 71.79 -111.71 12.50
N SER A 529 72.78 -110.92 12.93
CA SER A 529 72.72 -110.25 14.24
C SER A 529 71.65 -109.15 14.27
N ALA A 530 71.61 -108.28 13.25
CA ALA A 530 70.59 -107.23 13.13
C ALA A 530 69.16 -107.79 13.01
N LEU A 531 68.97 -108.93 12.34
CA LEU A 531 67.70 -109.63 12.28
C LEU A 531 67.26 -110.12 13.67
N ARG A 532 68.17 -110.69 14.47
CA ARG A 532 67.88 -111.12 15.85
C ARG A 532 67.54 -109.95 16.76
N LEU A 533 68.23 -108.81 16.63
CA LEU A 533 67.92 -107.61 17.40
C LEU A 533 66.55 -107.03 17.02
N LYS A 534 66.26 -106.85 15.72
CA LYS A 534 64.92 -106.44 15.24
C LYS A 534 63.82 -107.44 15.61
N LEU A 535 64.11 -108.73 15.73
CA LEU A 535 63.16 -109.70 16.31
C LEU A 535 62.96 -109.44 17.80
N ALA A 536 64.02 -109.30 18.61
CA ALA A 536 63.92 -109.05 20.04
C ALA A 536 63.12 -107.78 20.35
N ASP A 537 63.46 -106.66 19.71
CA ASP A 537 62.77 -105.36 19.84
C ASP A 537 61.30 -105.41 19.38
N LYS A 538 60.93 -106.41 18.57
CA LYS A 538 59.56 -106.61 18.07
C LYS A 538 58.81 -107.76 18.71
N ILE A 539 59.44 -108.66 19.46
CA ILE A 539 58.77 -109.73 20.20
C ILE A 539 57.72 -109.14 21.15
N GLU A 540 58.04 -108.07 21.87
CA GLU A 540 57.05 -107.42 22.74
C GLU A 540 55.86 -106.86 21.94
N SER A 541 56.10 -106.24 20.78
CA SER A 541 55.01 -105.75 19.92
C SER A 541 54.21 -106.86 19.23
N ILE A 542 54.85 -107.99 18.90
CA ILE A 542 54.19 -109.16 18.32
C ILE A 542 53.28 -109.80 19.37
N ILE A 543 53.78 -109.99 20.59
CA ILE A 543 52.97 -110.44 21.74
C ILE A 543 51.82 -109.48 21.98
N ARG A 544 52.10 -108.18 22.14
CA ARG A 544 51.12 -107.11 22.41
C ARG A 544 50.00 -107.09 21.37
N GLU A 545 50.33 -107.21 20.08
CA GLU A 545 49.35 -107.23 19.00
C GLU A 545 48.64 -108.59 18.89
N SER A 546 49.25 -109.71 19.30
CA SER A 546 48.62 -111.03 19.30
C SER A 546 47.68 -111.29 20.49
N VAL A 547 47.85 -110.62 21.64
CA VAL A 547 46.85 -110.65 22.74
C VAL A 547 45.72 -109.63 22.55
N LYS A 548 45.94 -108.60 21.70
CA LYS A 548 44.98 -107.52 21.43
C LYS A 548 43.56 -107.97 21.03
N PRO A 549 43.35 -109.05 20.24
CA PRO A 549 42.01 -109.54 19.93
C PRO A 549 41.24 -110.08 21.15
N MET A 550 41.94 -110.47 22.22
CA MET A 550 41.36 -111.09 23.42
C MET A 550 41.05 -110.09 24.54
N ALA A 551 41.58 -108.86 24.45
CA ALA A 551 41.14 -107.75 25.32
C ALA A 551 39.81 -107.11 24.86
N ASN A 552 39.44 -107.29 23.57
CA ASN A 552 38.43 -106.47 22.90
C ASN A 552 37.06 -107.15 22.70
N ILE A 553 36.75 -108.20 23.46
CA ILE A 553 35.41 -108.84 23.44
C ILE A 553 34.88 -108.93 24.87
N GLY A 554 34.37 -107.80 25.35
CA GLY A 554 33.63 -107.68 26.61
C GLY A 554 32.14 -107.63 26.32
N ASP A 555 31.40 -108.58 26.89
CA ASP A 555 29.95 -108.76 26.75
C ASP A 555 29.40 -109.05 25.35
N ILE A 556 28.14 -109.47 25.37
CA ILE A 556 27.48 -110.30 24.38
C ILE A 556 26.00 -109.87 24.32
N LYS A 557 25.51 -109.59 23.10
CA LYS A 557 24.07 -109.51 22.74
C LYS A 557 23.71 -110.82 22.02
N ILE A 558 22.51 -111.27 21.61
CA ILE A 558 21.23 -110.80 21.07
C ILE A 558 19.87 -111.52 21.65
N VAL A 559 19.03 -110.97 22.64
CA VAL A 559 17.56 -111.11 23.13
C VAL A 559 16.94 -109.77 23.77
N ASP A 560 15.67 -109.73 24.31
CA ASP A 560 14.59 -108.64 24.26
C ASP A 560 14.35 -107.57 25.39
N VAL A 561 13.29 -106.74 25.19
CA VAL A 561 12.76 -105.55 25.94
C VAL A 561 12.10 -105.77 27.33
N ASN A 562 11.74 -104.63 27.94
CA ASN A 562 10.70 -104.39 28.96
C ASN A 562 11.03 -104.74 30.42
N GLY A 563 11.60 -103.76 31.13
CA GLY A 563 11.86 -103.84 32.57
C GLY A 563 12.30 -102.51 33.20
N LEU A 564 11.49 -101.45 33.08
CA LEU A 564 11.70 -100.17 33.77
C LEU A 564 11.38 -100.34 35.28
N PRO A 565 12.33 -100.12 36.19
CA PRO A 565 12.57 -98.77 36.75
C PRO A 565 14.06 -98.39 36.92
N GLY A 566 14.32 -97.16 37.38
CA GLY A 566 15.67 -96.61 37.58
C GLY A 566 16.27 -96.85 38.98
N PHE A 567 17.27 -96.01 39.33
CA PHE A 567 18.25 -96.17 40.44
C PHE A 567 19.25 -97.31 40.21
N SER A 568 20.52 -97.26 40.65
CA SER A 568 21.47 -96.19 41.03
C SER A 568 22.81 -96.92 41.35
N GLY A 569 24.02 -96.42 41.17
CA GLY A 569 24.55 -95.06 40.98
C GLY A 569 25.94 -94.98 41.65
N THR A 570 26.69 -93.90 41.48
CA THR A 570 27.87 -93.52 42.29
C THR A 570 29.04 -94.52 42.40
N SER A 571 30.10 -94.28 41.61
CA SER A 571 31.50 -94.06 42.06
C SER A 571 32.46 -94.34 40.89
N SER A 572 33.52 -93.60 40.59
CA SER A 572 34.05 -92.24 40.89
C SER A 572 35.52 -92.34 40.51
N THR A 573 36.12 -91.26 39.97
CA THR A 573 37.57 -91.15 39.70
C THR A 573 38.08 -91.90 38.44
N GLY A 574 38.99 -91.31 37.66
CA GLY A 574 39.52 -91.88 36.41
C GLY A 574 40.79 -91.20 35.85
N GLY A 575 40.64 -90.27 34.90
CA GLY A 575 41.72 -89.44 34.32
C GLY A 575 42.49 -89.99 33.10
N GLY A 576 43.06 -89.09 32.27
CA GLY A 576 44.19 -89.41 31.36
C GLY A 576 43.96 -89.52 29.82
N SER A 577 43.91 -88.37 29.11
CA SER A 577 44.39 -88.08 27.73
C SER A 577 44.17 -89.02 26.49
N ASN A 578 43.75 -88.41 25.36
CA ASN A 578 43.99 -88.68 23.90
C ASN A 578 44.19 -90.14 23.36
N GLY A 579 43.60 -90.59 22.24
CA GLY A 579 42.58 -90.04 21.31
C GLY A 579 42.99 -90.01 19.82
N GLU A 580 42.23 -90.63 18.89
CA GLU A 580 42.32 -90.38 17.43
C GLU A 580 41.10 -90.83 16.56
N THR A 581 40.91 -90.09 15.45
CA THR A 581 40.15 -90.19 14.16
C THR A 581 39.27 -91.37 13.66
N SER A 582 38.41 -91.01 12.68
CA SER A 582 37.73 -91.79 11.59
C SER A 582 36.47 -92.62 11.95
N ASP A 583 35.33 -92.65 11.24
CA ASP A 583 34.79 -92.12 9.94
C ASP A 583 34.52 -93.16 8.81
N GLY A 584 33.33 -93.07 8.20
CA GLY A 584 32.81 -93.84 7.04
C GLY A 584 32.42 -95.33 7.25
N ALA A 585 31.47 -95.95 6.52
CA ALA A 585 30.36 -95.45 5.70
C ALA A 585 29.36 -96.60 5.31
N GLY A 586 28.08 -96.30 5.02
CA GLY A 586 27.30 -96.99 3.96
C GLY A 586 26.20 -98.05 4.27
N GLY A 587 24.92 -97.64 4.38
CA GLY A 587 23.85 -98.04 3.42
C GLY A 587 22.98 -99.32 3.56
N GLY A 588 21.83 -99.23 4.27
CA GLY A 588 20.54 -99.94 3.98
C GLY A 588 20.37 -101.41 4.42
N SER A 589 19.16 -101.99 4.53
CA SER A 589 17.76 -101.46 4.55
C SER A 589 16.76 -102.54 5.09
N ALA A 590 15.54 -102.15 5.51
CA ALA A 590 14.40 -102.98 6.02
C ALA A 590 14.62 -103.71 7.38
N ARG A 591 13.85 -103.42 8.45
CA ARG A 591 12.52 -103.98 8.84
C ARG A 591 12.52 -105.52 9.08
N SER A 592 11.95 -106.08 10.16
CA SER A 592 11.33 -105.51 11.37
C SER A 592 11.01 -106.63 12.38
N GLY A 593 11.19 -106.40 13.70
CA GLY A 593 10.58 -107.24 14.74
C GLY A 593 11.51 -107.58 15.91
N ASN A 594 10.99 -107.39 17.12
CA ASN A 594 11.49 -107.79 18.45
C ASN A 594 12.98 -107.62 18.77
N LEU A 595 13.24 -106.99 19.92
CA LEU A 595 14.58 -106.94 20.50
C LEU A 595 14.99 -108.35 20.97
N ALA A 596 14.15 -109.41 20.85
CA ALA A 596 14.42 -110.84 21.11
C ALA A 596 15.58 -111.44 20.32
N ASP A 597 16.20 -110.60 19.50
CA ASP A 597 17.55 -110.73 19.02
C ASP A 597 18.40 -109.45 19.41
N ASN A 598 18.64 -109.14 20.72
CA ASN A 598 19.56 -108.12 21.36
C ASN A 598 20.37 -108.13 22.78
N VAL A 599 20.85 -108.98 23.77
CA VAL A 599 20.97 -110.31 24.57
C VAL A 599 21.79 -111.64 24.27
N VAL A 600 21.32 -112.77 23.67
CA VAL A 600 22.06 -114.05 23.37
C VAL A 600 22.92 -114.17 22.06
N SER A 601 22.44 -114.00 20.82
CA SER A 601 23.18 -114.52 19.63
C SER A 601 24.49 -113.84 19.09
N SER A 602 24.83 -112.56 19.36
CA SER A 602 26.22 -112.03 19.26
C SER A 602 27.22 -112.84 20.12
N ALA A 603 26.75 -113.66 21.06
CA ALA A 603 27.57 -114.68 21.73
C ALA A 603 28.32 -115.59 20.75
N LEU A 604 27.64 -116.01 19.67
CA LEU A 604 28.22 -116.93 18.72
C LEU A 604 29.40 -116.31 17.96
N ARG A 605 29.52 -114.97 17.94
CA ARG A 605 30.69 -114.29 17.37
C ARG A 605 31.94 -114.36 18.26
N TYR A 606 31.81 -114.40 19.59
CA TYR A 606 32.97 -114.61 20.47
C TYR A 606 33.48 -116.05 20.39
N ARG A 607 32.54 -117.02 20.39
CA ARG A 607 32.86 -118.46 20.44
C ARG A 607 33.71 -118.97 19.27
N ALA A 608 33.79 -118.22 18.16
CA ALA A 608 34.63 -118.54 17.00
C ALA A 608 36.15 -118.45 17.28
N HIS A 609 36.60 -117.66 18.27
CA HIS A 609 38.03 -117.48 18.57
C HIS A 609 38.52 -118.27 19.80
N GLN A 610 37.64 -118.98 20.50
CA GLN A 610 37.97 -119.76 21.68
C GLN A 610 39.12 -120.79 21.46
N PRO A 611 39.20 -121.52 20.33
CA PRO A 611 40.31 -122.47 20.10
C PRO A 611 41.71 -121.86 20.08
N PHE A 612 41.83 -120.55 19.82
CA PHE A 612 43.11 -119.84 19.75
C PHE A 612 43.57 -119.34 21.13
N LEU A 613 42.63 -118.97 22.01
CA LEU A 613 42.97 -118.65 23.41
C LEU A 613 43.26 -119.92 24.21
N ASP A 614 42.50 -121.00 23.98
CA ASP A 614 42.73 -122.29 24.65
C ASP A 614 44.08 -122.92 24.27
N SER A 615 44.65 -122.59 23.10
CA SER A 615 46.06 -122.92 22.80
C SER A 615 47.05 -121.99 23.51
N LEU A 616 46.83 -120.67 23.50
CA LEU A 616 47.75 -119.70 24.08
C LEU A 616 47.85 -119.80 25.61
N LEU A 617 46.73 -119.88 26.33
CA LEU A 617 46.74 -120.05 27.80
C LEU A 617 47.40 -121.37 28.21
N LYS A 618 47.33 -122.39 27.35
CA LYS A 618 47.98 -123.70 27.54
C LYS A 618 49.48 -123.68 27.23
N GLU A 619 49.95 -122.83 26.31
CA GLU A 619 51.39 -122.55 26.12
C GLU A 619 51.97 -121.66 27.24
N ILE A 620 51.16 -120.76 27.81
CA ILE A 620 51.55 -119.85 28.91
C ILE A 620 51.42 -120.53 30.29
N GLY A 621 50.78 -121.71 30.37
CA GLY A 621 50.79 -122.59 31.54
C GLY A 621 49.75 -122.28 32.62
N MET A 622 48.69 -121.50 32.32
CA MET A 622 47.63 -121.18 33.28
C MET A 622 46.34 -121.96 32.99
N ALA A 623 45.78 -122.58 34.03
CA ALA A 623 44.44 -123.16 34.02
C ALA A 623 43.39 -122.09 34.38
N PRO A 624 42.17 -122.14 33.80
CA PRO A 624 41.15 -121.11 34.03
C PRO A 624 40.49 -121.27 35.41
N GLY A 625 40.73 -120.33 36.33
CA GLY A 625 40.11 -120.39 37.67
C GLY A 625 40.20 -119.15 38.56
N GLU A 626 41.27 -118.34 38.51
CA GLU A 626 41.54 -117.33 39.56
C GLU A 626 41.46 -115.88 39.04
N ILE A 627 40.39 -115.16 39.39
CA ILE A 627 40.16 -113.75 39.01
C ILE A 627 39.68 -112.94 40.23
N SER A 628 40.61 -112.43 41.04
CA SER A 628 40.28 -111.52 42.15
C SER A 628 41.50 -110.72 42.67
N ASN A 629 41.64 -109.45 42.26
CA ASN A 629 42.16 -108.32 43.06
C ASN A 629 42.33 -107.04 42.21
N ILE A 630 41.20 -106.38 41.94
CA ILE A 630 41.14 -104.99 41.42
C ILE A 630 41.42 -104.02 42.59
N ARG A 631 41.97 -102.80 42.33
CA ARG A 631 41.49 -101.48 42.87
C ARG A 631 42.49 -100.32 42.87
N ASN A 632 43.81 -100.53 42.94
CA ASN A 632 44.69 -99.55 43.59
C ASN A 632 45.30 -98.39 42.76
N ILE A 633 44.87 -98.10 41.52
CA ILE A 633 45.44 -97.04 40.67
C ILE A 633 44.34 -96.28 39.90
N LEU A 634 43.99 -95.05 40.31
CA LEU A 634 42.93 -94.20 39.73
C LEU A 634 43.20 -92.68 39.93
N GLY A 635 42.82 -91.83 38.94
CA GLY A 635 42.53 -90.38 39.07
C GLY A 635 43.28 -89.41 38.13
N ASP A 636 42.72 -88.25 37.71
CA ASP A 636 41.31 -87.88 37.47
C ASP A 636 41.17 -86.75 36.39
N TYR A 637 39.98 -86.14 36.20
CA TYR A 637 39.54 -85.07 35.25
C TYR A 637 40.55 -83.93 34.89
N GLU A 638 40.44 -83.14 33.79
CA GLU A 638 39.29 -82.36 33.25
C GLU A 638 39.38 -82.02 31.73
N ASN A 639 38.26 -81.55 31.12
CA ASN A 639 38.23 -80.83 29.83
C ASN A 639 36.91 -80.03 29.63
N PRO A 640 36.90 -78.68 29.43
CA PRO A 640 35.67 -77.88 29.40
C PRO A 640 35.26 -77.33 28.01
N LYS A 641 34.30 -77.98 27.32
CA LYS A 641 33.52 -77.37 26.20
C LYS A 641 32.06 -77.85 26.11
N LYS A 642 31.27 -77.48 27.11
CA LYS A 642 29.80 -77.37 27.14
C LYS A 642 29.47 -76.26 28.16
N ASP A 643 28.47 -75.39 28.01
CA ASP A 643 27.32 -75.36 27.08
C ASP A 643 27.15 -73.99 26.39
N TYR A 644 26.08 -73.85 25.60
CA TYR A 644 25.59 -72.60 25.01
C TYR A 644 24.14 -72.30 25.50
N HIS A 645 23.73 -71.03 25.36
CA HIS A 645 22.37 -70.47 25.49
C HIS A 645 21.87 -70.02 26.89
N MET A 646 20.92 -69.06 26.84
CA MET A 646 20.17 -68.43 27.95
C MET A 646 21.04 -67.59 28.92
N ASN A 647 21.29 -66.30 28.66
CA ASN A 647 20.28 -65.24 28.80
C ASN A 647 20.64 -63.96 28.01
N PHE A 648 19.67 -63.06 27.89
CA PHE A 648 19.80 -61.71 27.31
C PHE A 648 19.73 -60.60 28.37
N ASP A 649 20.06 -59.39 27.93
CA ASP A 649 19.75 -58.08 28.50
C ASP A 649 20.34 -57.72 29.88
N ASN A 650 21.49 -57.04 29.83
CA ASN A 650 21.68 -55.85 30.66
C ASN A 650 22.41 -54.74 29.89
N ASP A 651 21.87 -53.54 30.09
CA ASP A 651 22.04 -52.25 29.41
C ASP A 651 23.49 -51.65 29.44
N PRO A 652 23.75 -50.53 28.72
CA PRO A 652 25.09 -50.21 28.22
C PRO A 652 25.78 -48.98 28.86
N ALA A 653 26.97 -48.66 28.33
CA ALA A 653 27.55 -47.31 28.24
C ALA A 653 27.65 -46.47 29.55
N LYS A 654 28.47 -46.92 30.51
CA LYS A 654 29.04 -46.08 31.59
C LYS A 654 30.51 -46.42 31.82
N GLY A 655 31.35 -45.45 32.19
CA GLY A 655 32.76 -45.74 32.50
C GLY A 655 33.67 -44.56 32.88
N SER A 656 34.96 -44.89 32.99
CA SER A 656 36.14 -44.04 33.26
C SER A 656 36.45 -43.61 34.71
N LYS A 657 37.77 -43.49 34.97
CA LYS A 657 38.50 -43.10 36.20
C LYS A 657 38.64 -44.20 37.27
N GLY A 658 39.83 -44.55 37.75
CA GLY A 658 41.20 -44.18 37.33
C GLY A 658 42.24 -44.39 38.46
N SER A 659 43.53 -44.57 38.13
CA SER A 659 44.63 -44.96 39.04
C SER A 659 44.53 -46.41 39.56
N LYS A 660 45.62 -47.16 39.77
CA LYS A 660 47.05 -46.84 39.57
C LYS A 660 47.50 -46.97 38.12
#